data_AF-A0AAU5WLQ5-F1
#
_entry.id   AF-A0AAU5WLQ5-F1
#
_cell.length_a   1.000
_cell.length_b   1.000
_cell.length_c   1.000
_cell.angle_alpha   90.00
_cell.angle_beta   90.00
_cell.angle_gamma   90.00
#
_symmetry.space_group_name_H-M   'P 1'
#
loop_
_entity.id
_entity.type
_entity.pdbx_description
1 polymer ?
#
loop_
_entity_poly.entity_id
_entity_poly.type
_entity_poly.pdbx_seq_one_letter_code
_entity_poly.pdbx_strand_id
1 'polypeptide(L)'
;MAGRDLATEQLDEDLLDVLPYTVRVREARRMLRLCAIAEAPWPSWEATAFLPYDEALPVLGAVARRPDATERATGYRLLIGCAGRSRDPEVLTRMLESLGRLRNDQDPVRVQAFRALAAVPESLLRPEHAAAVGQFADDALNARDCSYLTRHTLGRIAAMFCRQGAMRDDADLLVFALELYEKLVGHTGSAGLGDLGRTLRRGQEHRLVRALAPHLASGAARDDHRLVFTVVESLGRRRAARVPELQDALEAALDARDDGVLKRAIGLWLAPPGTRGERVARVVERDPSAVAVPAVFAAIARERTDLLHLVLSGRTPSGRFQRSDVTYVSIADPSWTLRWTGRQCAEYLALLDRLAGSTGAAQDQRGRAVRAVGTVPGAGGARLRPYLDSGDAYLRRVALTAMSWVASPQEVLPDLLAYASSDDAHVAVYAATRAARFVPPSALGAALAPLLTTGKITARKEALRMLVRHRVPGAMDLVAGAWDAAGQHPDVRAAIVSTMRDRLADPAAERILTEAADGPRDLARQVIGVPPLQVEERFRARYAALVLRVARSSDAEARAAALPVLPTWAPWAPEVPAVLAGVVTDLDSTPAWRSALGSLIYCVTAGDIGAAELRAAADSLSAAPAVPDAGAERDLPALQRLAALVGAVRAASSTGRDRAERAVRALDGHLPEPLAAELIAATLRWDAPDAARAVDALADRTTGVLAAQHVAAALAADPFGREGSTPEEILPHAVRLADRGDAAGGLFACALAERHGSRVGWPDGWRALLRALRAHECADVAFAARAVRTADE
;
A
#
# COMPACT_ATOMS: atom_id res chain seq x y z
N MET A 1 -27.32 -24.59 13.96
CA MET A 1 -27.36 -24.54 12.48
C MET A 1 -27.97 -25.82 11.94
N ALA A 2 -29.22 -26.13 12.29
CA ALA A 2 -29.96 -27.20 11.63
C ALA A 2 -30.62 -26.59 10.38
N GLY A 3 -30.45 -27.21 9.21
CA GLY A 3 -31.09 -26.78 7.96
C GLY A 3 -30.30 -25.77 7.09
N ARG A 4 -29.08 -25.38 7.46
CA ARG A 4 -28.20 -24.56 6.59
C ARG A 4 -27.23 -25.49 5.84
N ASP A 5 -27.32 -25.48 4.51
CA ASP A 5 -26.35 -26.18 3.67
C ASP A 5 -25.05 -25.38 3.63
N LEU A 6 -24.13 -25.74 4.53
CA LEU A 6 -22.78 -25.19 4.55
C LEU A 6 -21.91 -25.83 3.47
N ALA A 7 -22.41 -26.75 2.64
CA ALA A 7 -21.57 -27.57 1.77
C ALA A 7 -20.67 -26.74 0.85
N THR A 8 -21.07 -25.52 0.46
CA THR A 8 -20.31 -24.64 -0.46
C THR A 8 -19.70 -23.39 0.17
N GLU A 9 -19.90 -23.14 1.47
CA GLU A 9 -19.55 -21.85 2.10
C GLU A 9 -18.04 -21.68 2.34
N GLN A 10 -17.45 -20.57 1.91
CA GLN A 10 -16.05 -20.22 2.21
C GLN A 10 -16.01 -19.22 3.36
N LEU A 11 -15.42 -19.59 4.48
CA LEU A 11 -15.22 -18.69 5.61
C LEU A 11 -13.89 -17.95 5.44
N ASP A 12 -13.88 -16.64 5.67
CA ASP A 12 -12.64 -15.87 5.66
C ASP A 12 -11.76 -16.18 6.89
N GLU A 13 -10.48 -15.79 6.82
CA GLU A 13 -9.50 -16.04 7.89
C GLU A 13 -9.90 -15.36 9.20
N ASP A 14 -10.42 -14.12 9.14
CA ASP A 14 -10.78 -13.32 10.31
C ASP A 14 -11.95 -13.94 11.09
N LEU A 15 -12.95 -14.47 10.38
CA LEU A 15 -14.06 -15.20 10.97
C LEU A 15 -13.59 -16.50 11.59
N LEU A 16 -12.78 -17.27 10.86
CA LEU A 16 -12.17 -18.48 11.42
C LEU A 16 -11.35 -18.17 12.68
N ASP A 17 -10.68 -17.02 12.75
CA ASP A 17 -9.88 -16.59 13.90
C ASP A 17 -10.70 -16.32 15.16
N VAL A 18 -11.94 -15.87 15.03
CA VAL A 18 -12.85 -15.60 16.17
C VAL A 18 -13.78 -16.76 16.53
N LEU A 19 -13.92 -17.77 15.66
CA LEU A 19 -14.77 -18.93 15.93
C LEU A 19 -14.26 -19.76 17.13
N PRO A 20 -15.18 -20.35 17.93
CA PRO A 20 -14.80 -21.34 18.94
C PRO A 20 -14.02 -22.48 18.30
N TYR A 21 -13.02 -22.98 19.02
CA TYR A 21 -12.06 -23.96 18.53
C TYR A 21 -12.70 -25.14 17.78
N THR A 22 -13.68 -25.82 18.37
CA THR A 22 -14.33 -27.00 17.77
C THR A 22 -15.07 -26.69 16.47
N VAL A 23 -15.61 -25.47 16.35
CA VAL A 23 -16.37 -25.02 15.18
C VAL A 23 -15.41 -24.66 14.05
N ARG A 24 -14.40 -23.83 14.34
CA ARG A 24 -13.34 -23.47 13.39
C ARG A 24 -12.77 -24.71 12.68
N VAL A 25 -12.45 -25.74 13.46
CA VAL A 25 -11.87 -27.00 12.96
C VAL A 25 -12.80 -27.71 11.99
N ARG A 26 -14.08 -27.85 12.33
CA ARG A 26 -15.08 -28.49 11.46
C ARG A 26 -15.20 -27.76 10.12
N GLU A 27 -15.25 -26.43 10.17
CA GLU A 27 -15.43 -25.61 8.97
C GLU A 27 -14.20 -25.60 8.07
N ALA A 28 -13.00 -25.54 8.65
CA ALA A 28 -11.75 -25.70 7.90
C ALA A 28 -11.72 -27.02 7.12
N ARG A 29 -12.07 -28.14 7.77
CA ARG A 29 -12.14 -29.47 7.10
C ARG A 29 -13.18 -29.51 5.97
N ARG A 30 -14.27 -28.76 6.07
CA ARG A 30 -15.32 -28.68 5.06
C ARG A 30 -14.89 -27.82 3.87
N MET A 31 -14.34 -26.63 4.12
CA MET A 31 -13.86 -25.71 3.08
C MET A 31 -12.81 -26.35 2.18
N LEU A 32 -11.95 -27.21 2.74
CA LEU A 32 -10.96 -27.98 1.98
C LEU A 32 -11.56 -28.92 0.91
N ARG A 33 -12.88 -29.13 0.91
CA ARG A 33 -13.61 -29.96 -0.08
C ARG A 33 -14.30 -29.15 -1.19
N LEU A 34 -14.24 -27.82 -1.17
CA LEU A 34 -14.88 -26.95 -2.16
C LEU A 34 -14.05 -26.83 -3.43
N CYS A 35 -14.63 -26.90 -4.64
CA CYS A 35 -13.87 -26.75 -5.89
C CYS A 35 -13.07 -25.44 -5.93
N ALA A 36 -13.69 -24.33 -5.54
CA ALA A 36 -13.04 -23.02 -5.44
C ALA A 36 -11.84 -22.95 -4.47
N ILE A 37 -11.70 -23.90 -3.52
CA ILE A 37 -10.59 -23.97 -2.55
C ILE A 37 -9.63 -25.12 -2.88
N ALA A 38 -10.15 -26.30 -3.23
CA ALA A 38 -9.37 -27.50 -3.51
C ALA A 38 -8.54 -27.37 -4.79
N GLU A 39 -9.06 -26.68 -5.81
CA GLU A 39 -8.35 -26.44 -7.08
C GLU A 39 -7.33 -25.30 -6.98
N ALA A 40 -7.30 -24.58 -5.86
CA ALA A 40 -6.41 -23.46 -5.61
C ALA A 40 -5.42 -23.81 -4.46
N PRO A 41 -4.13 -24.06 -4.75
CA PRO A 41 -3.15 -24.50 -3.75
C PRO A 41 -3.02 -23.56 -2.54
N TRP A 42 -3.16 -22.26 -2.75
CA TRP A 42 -2.96 -21.24 -1.72
C TRP A 42 -4.14 -21.16 -0.72
N PRO A 43 -5.40 -20.99 -1.17
CA PRO A 43 -6.57 -21.12 -0.28
C PRO A 43 -6.62 -22.44 0.51
N SER A 44 -6.15 -23.55 -0.08
CA SER A 44 -6.10 -24.85 0.61
C SER A 44 -5.12 -24.86 1.80
N TRP A 45 -3.92 -24.29 1.67
CA TRP A 45 -2.97 -24.20 2.78
C TRP A 45 -3.46 -23.26 3.88
N GLU A 46 -4.06 -22.13 3.51
CA GLU A 46 -4.65 -21.16 4.43
C GLU A 46 -5.75 -21.81 5.27
N ALA A 47 -6.69 -22.54 4.64
CA ALA A 47 -7.71 -23.29 5.35
C ALA A 47 -7.14 -24.37 6.29
N THR A 48 -6.05 -25.05 5.89
CA THR A 48 -5.38 -26.08 6.72
C THR A 48 -4.82 -25.50 8.03
N ALA A 49 -4.39 -24.23 8.04
CA ALA A 49 -3.83 -23.57 9.22
C ALA A 49 -4.82 -23.33 10.36
N PHE A 50 -6.11 -23.62 10.13
CA PHE A 50 -7.18 -23.52 11.12
C PHE A 50 -7.60 -24.89 11.70
N LEU A 51 -6.97 -25.99 11.29
CA LEU A 51 -7.14 -27.30 11.89
C LEU A 51 -6.45 -27.41 13.26
N PRO A 52 -6.76 -28.45 14.08
CA PRO A 52 -5.98 -28.78 15.27
C PRO A 52 -4.51 -28.94 14.89
N TYR A 53 -3.63 -28.52 15.79
CA TYR A 53 -2.20 -28.53 15.51
C TYR A 53 -1.70 -29.90 15.04
N ASP A 54 -2.17 -30.99 15.66
CA ASP A 54 -1.78 -32.36 15.31
C ASP A 54 -2.24 -32.80 13.90
N GLU A 55 -3.32 -32.20 13.36
CA GLU A 55 -3.81 -32.46 12.00
C GLU A 55 -3.16 -31.55 10.95
N ALA A 56 -2.89 -30.30 11.32
CA ALA A 56 -2.22 -29.35 10.45
C ALA A 56 -0.73 -29.71 10.28
N LEU A 57 -0.10 -30.28 11.31
CA LEU A 57 1.34 -30.56 11.37
C LEU A 57 1.82 -31.48 10.23
N PRO A 58 1.19 -32.62 9.89
CA PRO A 58 1.61 -33.44 8.76
C PRO A 58 1.63 -32.68 7.43
N VAL A 59 0.62 -31.84 7.17
CA VAL A 59 0.44 -31.11 5.91
C VAL A 59 1.35 -29.89 5.86
N LEU A 60 1.22 -28.96 6.81
CA LEU A 60 2.01 -27.73 6.85
C LEU A 60 3.48 -28.01 7.16
N GLY A 61 3.78 -29.05 7.94
CA GLY A 61 5.14 -29.55 8.16
C GLY A 61 5.75 -30.19 6.91
N ALA A 62 4.95 -30.82 6.04
CA ALA A 62 5.42 -31.23 4.71
C ALA A 62 5.69 -30.01 3.81
N VAL A 63 4.82 -29.00 3.83
CA VAL A 63 5.05 -27.72 3.12
C VAL A 63 6.33 -27.03 3.62
N ALA A 64 6.57 -27.00 4.93
CA ALA A 64 7.80 -26.49 5.55
C ALA A 64 9.08 -27.30 5.21
N ARG A 65 8.94 -28.44 4.51
CA ARG A 65 10.03 -29.30 4.04
C ARG A 65 10.13 -29.37 2.51
N ARG A 66 9.29 -28.66 1.76
CA ARG A 66 9.34 -28.60 0.29
C ARG A 66 10.69 -28.04 -0.20
N PRO A 67 11.13 -28.40 -1.41
CA PRO A 67 12.38 -27.85 -1.96
C PRO A 67 12.28 -26.36 -2.29
N ASP A 68 11.08 -25.83 -2.58
CA ASP A 68 10.86 -24.41 -2.81
C ASP A 68 10.85 -23.59 -1.51
N ALA A 69 11.59 -22.49 -1.49
CA ALA A 69 11.74 -21.68 -0.28
C ALA A 69 10.52 -20.83 0.08
N THR A 70 9.75 -20.37 -0.91
CA THR A 70 8.54 -19.57 -0.70
C THR A 70 7.45 -20.42 -0.09
N GLU A 71 7.29 -21.65 -0.59
CA GLU A 71 6.40 -22.64 0.00
C GLU A 71 6.84 -23.00 1.43
N ARG A 72 8.13 -23.27 1.67
CA ARG A 72 8.61 -23.55 3.03
C ARG A 72 8.32 -22.42 4.02
N ALA A 73 8.60 -21.19 3.61
CA ALA A 73 8.33 -20.01 4.41
C ALA A 73 6.83 -19.88 4.74
N THR A 74 5.97 -20.20 3.78
CA THR A 74 4.52 -20.25 3.95
C THR A 74 4.14 -21.35 4.95
N GLY A 75 4.72 -22.54 4.83
CA GLY A 75 4.51 -23.64 5.77
C GLY A 75 4.86 -23.26 7.22
N TYR A 76 6.02 -22.65 7.45
CA TYR A 76 6.40 -22.16 8.78
C TYR A 76 5.45 -21.08 9.30
N ARG A 77 5.11 -20.09 8.48
CA ARG A 77 4.18 -19.01 8.85
C ARG A 77 2.83 -19.58 9.30
N LEU A 78 2.25 -20.47 8.51
CA LEU A 78 0.95 -21.07 8.78
C LEU A 78 0.99 -22.02 9.99
N LEU A 79 2.06 -22.79 10.16
CA LEU A 79 2.22 -23.70 11.31
C LEU A 79 2.36 -22.94 12.64
N ILE A 80 3.14 -21.86 12.66
CA ILE A 80 3.29 -21.01 13.84
C ILE A 80 1.99 -20.26 14.14
N GLY A 81 1.30 -19.77 13.11
CA GLY A 81 -0.03 -19.18 13.24
C GLY A 81 -1.06 -20.16 13.83
N CYS A 82 -1.08 -21.40 13.33
CA CYS A 82 -1.90 -22.49 13.86
C CYS A 82 -1.66 -22.73 15.36
N ALA A 83 -0.40 -22.77 15.79
CA ALA A 83 -0.06 -22.86 17.21
C ALA A 83 -0.48 -21.62 18.02
N GLY A 84 -0.30 -20.40 17.49
CA GLY A 84 -0.78 -19.19 18.16
C GLY A 84 -2.31 -19.18 18.36
N ARG A 85 -3.05 -19.79 17.44
CA ARG A 85 -4.52 -19.91 17.50
C ARG A 85 -5.03 -20.95 18.49
N SER A 86 -4.22 -21.91 18.90
CA SER A 86 -4.61 -22.87 19.96
C SER A 86 -4.83 -22.16 21.30
N ARG A 87 -4.19 -20.99 21.51
CA ARG A 87 -4.15 -20.25 22.79
C ARG A 87 -3.62 -21.10 23.95
N ASP A 88 -2.87 -22.13 23.62
CA ASP A 88 -2.32 -23.08 24.56
C ASP A 88 -0.78 -22.96 24.59
N PRO A 89 -0.20 -22.51 25.71
CA PRO A 89 1.25 -22.48 25.92
C PRO A 89 1.95 -23.84 25.71
N GLU A 90 1.28 -24.97 25.99
CA GLU A 90 1.86 -26.30 25.76
C GLU A 90 1.96 -26.61 24.26
N VAL A 91 0.97 -26.19 23.46
CA VAL A 91 1.04 -26.28 21.99
C VAL A 91 2.11 -25.34 21.43
N LEU A 92 2.26 -24.14 22.00
CA LEU A 92 3.36 -23.25 21.63
C LEU A 92 4.72 -23.92 21.90
N THR A 93 4.87 -24.59 23.04
CA THR A 93 6.06 -25.37 23.38
C THR A 93 6.33 -26.49 22.37
N ARG A 94 5.35 -27.36 22.08
CA ARG A 94 5.47 -28.43 21.06
C ARG A 94 5.76 -27.87 19.67
N MET A 95 5.17 -26.73 19.32
CA MET A 95 5.43 -26.06 18.06
C MET A 95 6.87 -25.58 17.97
N LEU A 96 7.38 -24.92 19.01
CA LEU A 96 8.78 -24.52 19.09
C LEU A 96 9.69 -25.76 18.91
N GLU A 97 9.42 -26.87 19.60
CA GLU A 97 10.15 -28.14 19.42
C GLU A 97 10.15 -28.65 17.97
N SER A 98 9.04 -28.47 17.23
CA SER A 98 8.93 -28.87 15.81
C SER A 98 9.82 -28.04 14.86
N LEU A 99 10.32 -26.88 15.29
CA LEU A 99 11.15 -25.98 14.49
C LEU A 99 12.63 -26.40 14.44
N GLY A 100 13.01 -27.61 14.89
CA GLY A 100 14.41 -28.05 14.92
C GLY A 100 15.17 -28.02 13.58
N ARG A 101 14.47 -28.08 12.43
CA ARG A 101 15.08 -27.92 11.10
C ARG A 101 15.34 -26.45 10.73
N LEU A 102 14.68 -25.50 11.40
CA LEU A 102 14.74 -24.06 11.07
C LEU A 102 16.18 -23.54 11.08
N ARG A 103 17.05 -24.08 11.94
CA ARG A 103 18.49 -23.78 11.98
C ARG A 103 19.21 -24.06 10.64
N ASN A 104 18.73 -25.03 9.87
CA ASN A 104 19.29 -25.46 8.58
C ASN A 104 18.61 -24.77 7.38
N ASP A 105 17.54 -24.00 7.60
CA ASP A 105 16.87 -23.26 6.53
C ASP A 105 17.56 -21.94 6.24
N GLN A 106 17.46 -21.49 5.00
CA GLN A 106 17.97 -20.18 4.60
C GLN A 106 17.20 -19.02 5.25
N ASP A 107 17.86 -17.88 5.40
CA ASP A 107 17.33 -16.72 6.11
C ASP A 107 15.93 -16.23 5.67
N PRO A 108 15.57 -16.15 4.37
CA PRO A 108 14.22 -15.75 3.95
C PRO A 108 13.09 -16.63 4.53
N VAL A 109 13.40 -17.88 4.88
CA VAL A 109 12.48 -18.80 5.54
C VAL A 109 12.47 -18.55 7.05
N ARG A 110 13.64 -18.42 7.68
CA ARG A 110 13.77 -18.13 9.12
C ARG A 110 13.11 -16.81 9.51
N VAL A 111 13.26 -15.76 8.71
CA VAL A 111 12.63 -14.47 8.99
C VAL A 111 11.10 -14.54 8.96
N GLN A 112 10.51 -15.35 8.08
CA GLN A 112 9.05 -15.52 8.05
C GLN A 112 8.56 -16.30 9.27
N ALA A 113 9.33 -17.30 9.72
CA ALA A 113 9.06 -17.99 10.98
C ALA A 113 9.12 -17.02 12.18
N PHE A 114 10.19 -16.22 12.30
CA PHE A 114 10.30 -15.24 13.38
C PHE A 114 9.20 -14.16 13.32
N ARG A 115 8.76 -13.76 12.11
CA ARG A 115 7.64 -12.82 11.96
C ARG A 115 6.33 -13.41 12.44
N ALA A 116 6.06 -14.67 12.11
CA ALA A 116 4.90 -15.38 12.62
C ALA A 116 4.96 -15.54 14.14
N LEU A 117 6.14 -15.85 14.70
CA LEU A 117 6.33 -15.92 16.15
C LEU A 117 6.10 -14.56 16.82
N ALA A 118 6.59 -13.48 16.20
CA ALA A 118 6.35 -12.11 16.67
C ALA A 118 4.89 -11.64 16.50
N ALA A 119 4.04 -12.41 15.82
CA ALA A 119 2.61 -12.19 15.68
C ALA A 119 1.77 -13.06 16.64
N VAL A 120 2.37 -14.04 17.32
CA VAL A 120 1.70 -14.81 18.38
C VAL A 120 1.29 -13.86 19.51
N PRO A 121 0.11 -14.05 20.12
CA PRO A 121 -0.32 -13.23 21.25
C PRO A 121 0.74 -13.17 22.34
N GLU A 122 1.23 -11.97 22.65
CA GLU A 122 2.31 -11.76 23.64
C GLU A 122 1.93 -12.23 25.05
N SER A 123 0.64 -12.40 25.34
CA SER A 123 0.12 -13.02 26.58
C SER A 123 0.43 -14.51 26.74
N LEU A 124 0.75 -15.22 25.64
CA LEU A 124 1.14 -16.63 25.68
C LEU A 124 2.63 -16.79 26.05
N LEU A 125 3.42 -15.72 25.97
CA LEU A 125 4.82 -15.75 26.34
C LEU A 125 4.95 -15.93 27.85
N ARG A 126 5.76 -16.90 28.25
CA ARG A 126 6.00 -17.35 29.62
C ARG A 126 7.50 -17.58 29.80
N PRO A 127 8.00 -17.59 31.05
CA PRO A 127 9.40 -17.90 31.32
C PRO A 127 9.88 -19.22 30.69
N GLU A 128 9.03 -20.26 30.65
CA GLU A 128 9.34 -21.56 30.02
C GLU A 128 9.69 -21.48 28.51
N HIS A 129 9.18 -20.47 27.80
CA HIS A 129 9.48 -20.26 26.37
C HIS A 129 10.83 -19.57 26.13
N ALA A 130 11.39 -18.91 27.15
CA ALA A 130 12.62 -18.13 27.03
C ALA A 130 13.79 -18.98 26.53
N ALA A 131 13.92 -20.21 27.02
CA ALA A 131 15.01 -21.12 26.64
C ALA A 131 14.95 -21.51 25.15
N ALA A 132 13.78 -21.93 24.65
CA ALA A 132 13.60 -22.33 23.25
C ALA A 132 13.77 -21.14 22.28
N VAL A 133 13.18 -19.97 22.62
CA VAL A 133 13.35 -18.75 21.83
C VAL A 133 14.81 -18.27 21.87
N GLY A 134 15.47 -18.40 23.02
CA GLY A 134 16.89 -18.14 23.19
C GLY A 134 17.74 -19.03 22.27
N GLN A 135 17.46 -20.34 22.22
CA GLN A 135 18.15 -21.27 21.33
C GLN A 135 17.92 -20.93 19.85
N PHE A 136 16.70 -20.57 19.44
CA PHE A 136 16.46 -20.15 18.05
C PHE A 136 17.13 -18.83 17.69
N ALA A 137 17.19 -17.91 18.65
CA ALA A 137 17.96 -16.69 18.49
C ALA A 137 19.45 -17.02 18.32
N ASP A 138 20.00 -17.90 19.17
CA ASP A 138 21.40 -18.32 19.09
C ASP A 138 21.70 -19.06 17.77
N ASP A 139 20.85 -20.01 17.36
CA ASP A 139 20.97 -20.74 16.08
C ASP A 139 20.95 -19.77 14.89
N ALA A 140 20.00 -18.82 14.89
CA ALA A 140 19.88 -17.85 13.82
C ALA A 140 21.01 -16.82 13.82
N LEU A 141 21.51 -16.37 14.99
CA LEU A 141 22.61 -15.42 15.09
C LEU A 141 23.95 -16.04 14.73
N ASN A 142 24.15 -17.33 15.04
CA ASN A 142 25.34 -18.09 14.68
C ASN A 142 25.33 -18.58 13.22
N ALA A 143 24.16 -18.60 12.55
CA ALA A 143 24.06 -18.96 11.15
C ALA A 143 24.78 -17.95 10.24
N ARG A 144 25.60 -18.45 9.31
CA ARG A 144 26.40 -17.61 8.40
C ARG A 144 25.56 -16.65 7.55
N ASP A 145 24.35 -17.06 7.19
CA ASP A 145 23.43 -16.29 6.33
C ASP A 145 22.44 -15.41 7.13
N CYS A 146 22.64 -15.23 8.44
CA CYS A 146 21.79 -14.39 9.30
C CYS A 146 21.64 -12.96 8.74
N SER A 147 20.42 -12.60 8.35
CA SER A 147 20.14 -11.28 7.80
C SER A 147 19.84 -10.24 8.88
N TYR A 148 19.95 -8.98 8.49
CA TYR A 148 19.46 -7.85 9.28
C TYR A 148 17.98 -8.00 9.67
N LEU A 149 17.13 -8.48 8.77
CA LEU A 149 15.69 -8.62 9.04
C LEU A 149 15.41 -9.68 10.13
N THR A 150 16.18 -10.77 10.14
CA THR A 150 16.12 -11.79 11.21
C THR A 150 16.48 -11.17 12.55
N ARG A 151 17.63 -10.47 12.64
CA ARG A 151 18.04 -9.82 13.89
C ARG A 151 17.06 -8.73 14.35
N HIS A 152 16.51 -7.97 13.41
CA HIS A 152 15.48 -6.98 13.70
C HIS A 152 14.21 -7.62 14.27
N THR A 153 13.79 -8.76 13.71
CA THR A 153 12.61 -9.50 14.19
C THR A 153 12.85 -10.15 15.55
N LEU A 154 14.06 -10.67 15.80
CA LEU A 154 14.48 -11.09 17.15
C LEU A 154 14.45 -9.92 18.15
N GLY A 155 14.86 -8.71 17.72
CA GLY A 155 14.70 -7.50 18.53
C GLY A 155 13.24 -7.17 18.86
N ARG A 156 12.30 -7.42 17.94
CA ARG A 156 10.86 -7.30 18.21
C ARG A 156 10.40 -8.32 19.25
N ILE A 157 10.87 -9.56 19.16
CA ILE A 157 10.58 -10.62 20.14
C ILE A 157 11.14 -10.22 21.51
N ALA A 158 12.40 -9.76 21.59
CA ALA A 158 12.98 -9.22 22.82
C ALA A 158 12.12 -8.08 23.40
N ALA A 159 11.64 -7.17 22.55
CA ALA A 159 10.74 -6.11 22.98
C ALA A 159 9.37 -6.63 23.45
N MET A 160 8.83 -7.73 22.90
CA MET A 160 7.63 -8.39 23.42
C MET A 160 7.87 -8.91 24.83
N PHE A 161 8.95 -9.66 25.05
CA PHE A 161 9.34 -10.12 26.39
C PHE A 161 9.57 -8.93 27.36
N CYS A 162 10.22 -7.86 26.91
CA CYS A 162 10.45 -6.65 27.71
C CYS A 162 9.13 -5.97 28.12
N ARG A 163 8.19 -5.82 27.20
CA ARG A 163 6.86 -5.25 27.51
C ARG A 163 6.06 -6.15 28.44
N GLN A 164 6.05 -7.46 28.19
CA GLN A 164 5.35 -8.40 29.07
C GLN A 164 5.95 -8.38 30.48
N GLY A 165 7.27 -8.32 30.61
CA GLY A 165 7.96 -8.14 31.88
C GLY A 165 7.63 -6.80 32.56
N ALA A 166 7.69 -5.69 31.83
CA ALA A 166 7.37 -4.35 32.35
C ALA A 166 5.87 -4.16 32.70
N MET A 167 4.97 -4.88 32.04
CA MET A 167 3.54 -4.86 32.35
C MET A 167 3.18 -5.72 33.57
N ARG A 168 3.90 -6.85 33.77
CA ARG A 168 3.66 -7.81 34.86
C ARG A 168 4.54 -7.59 36.09
N ASP A 169 5.46 -6.62 36.03
CA ASP A 169 6.54 -6.46 37.00
C ASP A 169 7.35 -7.77 37.19
N ASP A 170 7.52 -8.54 36.10
CA ASP A 170 8.19 -9.83 36.07
C ASP A 170 9.67 -9.64 35.69
N ALA A 171 10.54 -9.89 36.67
CA ALA A 171 11.97 -9.69 36.53
C ALA A 171 12.63 -10.71 35.58
N ASP A 172 12.16 -11.95 35.50
CA ASP A 172 12.79 -12.99 34.68
C ASP A 172 12.56 -12.72 33.19
N LEU A 173 11.37 -12.23 32.82
CA LEU A 173 11.07 -11.79 31.45
C LEU A 173 11.84 -10.53 31.07
N LEU A 174 12.02 -9.58 32.01
CA LEU A 174 12.82 -8.39 31.80
C LEU A 174 14.31 -8.75 31.63
N VAL A 175 14.83 -9.64 32.48
CA VAL A 175 16.21 -10.13 32.41
C VAL A 175 16.42 -10.87 31.09
N PHE A 176 15.56 -11.83 30.72
CA PHE A 176 15.67 -12.52 29.44
C PHE A 176 15.60 -11.55 28.25
N ALA A 177 14.71 -10.56 28.29
CA ALA A 177 14.61 -9.56 27.23
C ALA A 177 15.89 -8.72 27.12
N LEU A 178 16.51 -8.36 28.25
CA LEU A 178 17.78 -7.64 28.30
C LEU A 178 18.94 -8.53 27.85
N GLU A 179 18.99 -9.80 28.23
CA GLU A 179 20.00 -10.76 27.77
C GLU A 179 19.90 -11.01 26.26
N LEU A 180 18.68 -11.25 25.75
CA LEU A 180 18.44 -11.40 24.32
C LEU A 180 18.81 -10.10 23.58
N TYR A 181 18.49 -8.95 24.16
CA TYR A 181 18.89 -7.66 23.63
C TYR A 181 20.42 -7.49 23.63
N GLU A 182 21.13 -7.85 24.70
CA GLU A 182 22.59 -7.78 24.79
C GLU A 182 23.27 -8.70 23.77
N LYS A 183 22.78 -9.93 23.61
CA LYS A 183 23.19 -10.85 22.55
C LYS A 183 23.04 -10.21 21.16
N LEU A 184 21.96 -9.46 20.94
CA LEU A 184 21.71 -8.75 19.69
C LEU A 184 22.58 -7.49 19.55
N VAL A 185 22.87 -6.76 20.61
CA VAL A 185 23.67 -5.51 20.57
C VAL A 185 25.10 -5.78 20.08
N GLY A 186 25.67 -6.95 20.40
CA GLY A 186 26.95 -7.39 19.84
C GLY A 186 26.93 -7.66 18.33
N HIS A 187 25.75 -7.93 17.74
CA HIS A 187 25.59 -8.36 16.35
C HIS A 187 24.80 -7.39 15.44
N THR A 188 24.07 -6.43 16.01
CA THR A 188 23.14 -5.53 15.29
C THR A 188 23.49 -4.06 15.37
N GLY A 189 24.34 -3.65 16.31
CA GLY A 189 24.66 -2.25 16.57
C GLY A 189 23.48 -1.36 17.03
N SER A 190 22.24 -1.86 16.94
CA SER A 190 20.99 -1.20 17.34
C SER A 190 19.83 -2.20 17.22
N ALA A 191 19.51 -2.88 18.31
CA ALA A 191 18.12 -3.25 18.59
C ALA A 191 17.54 -2.10 19.42
N GLY A 192 16.23 -1.85 19.43
CA GLY A 192 15.60 -0.93 20.37
C GLY A 192 14.60 -1.71 21.22
N LEU A 193 14.35 -1.30 22.47
CA LEU A 193 13.35 -1.94 23.34
C LEU A 193 11.90 -1.56 22.94
N GLY A 194 11.71 -1.03 21.74
CA GLY A 194 10.45 -0.44 21.28
C GLY A 194 10.24 0.99 21.80
N ASP A 195 9.10 1.59 21.46
CA ASP A 195 8.71 2.92 21.93
C ASP A 195 8.10 2.80 23.34
N LEU A 196 8.98 2.68 24.34
CA LEU A 196 8.60 2.72 25.75
C LEU A 196 7.97 4.08 26.09
N GLY A 197 8.35 5.16 25.41
CA GLY A 197 7.73 6.47 25.56
C GLY A 197 6.22 6.49 25.27
N ARG A 198 5.71 5.61 24.41
CA ARG A 198 4.27 5.45 24.14
C ARG A 198 3.58 4.39 24.99
N THR A 199 4.31 3.35 25.38
CA THR A 199 3.75 2.20 26.13
C THR A 199 3.61 2.51 27.62
N LEU A 200 4.56 3.26 28.15
CA LEU A 200 4.58 3.64 29.56
C LEU A 200 3.68 4.86 29.82
N ARG A 201 2.89 4.79 30.89
CA ARG A 201 2.14 5.92 31.44
C ARG A 201 3.11 6.96 32.01
N ARG A 202 2.75 8.25 31.98
CA ARG A 202 3.57 9.32 32.57
C ARG A 202 3.91 9.00 34.03
N GLY A 203 5.18 9.09 34.39
CA GLY A 203 5.72 8.72 35.70
C GLY A 203 6.28 7.30 35.75
N GLN A 204 5.87 6.38 34.87
CA GLN A 204 6.46 5.04 34.79
C GLN A 204 7.86 5.08 34.18
N GLU A 205 8.20 6.07 33.35
CA GLU A 205 9.57 6.27 32.86
C GLU A 205 10.56 6.51 34.01
N HIS A 206 10.15 7.25 35.04
CA HIS A 206 10.97 7.46 36.22
C HIS A 206 11.08 6.19 37.07
N ARG A 207 10.02 5.38 37.16
CA ARG A 207 10.06 4.08 37.89
C ARG A 207 10.95 3.06 37.18
N LEU A 208 10.82 2.95 35.85
CA LEU A 208 11.68 2.10 35.03
C LEU A 208 13.14 2.53 35.16
N VAL A 209 13.44 3.83 34.98
CA VAL A 209 14.82 4.33 35.11
C VAL A 209 15.35 4.12 36.53
N ARG A 210 14.50 4.26 37.56
CA ARG A 210 14.88 3.94 38.95
C ARG A 210 15.16 2.46 39.18
N ALA A 211 14.34 1.56 38.63
CA ALA A 211 14.58 0.12 38.70
C ALA A 211 15.86 -0.28 37.95
N LEU A 212 16.17 0.43 36.86
CA LEU A 212 17.40 0.27 36.10
C LEU A 212 18.59 1.04 36.70
N ALA A 213 18.40 1.93 37.67
CA ALA A 213 19.45 2.80 38.20
C ALA A 213 20.64 2.02 38.78
N PRO A 214 20.46 0.91 39.53
CA PRO A 214 21.58 0.06 39.95
C PRO A 214 22.38 -0.50 38.76
N HIS A 215 21.70 -0.85 37.67
CA HIS A 215 22.33 -1.37 36.45
C HIS A 215 23.03 -0.26 35.66
N LEU A 216 22.45 0.94 35.57
CA LEU A 216 23.06 2.11 34.94
C LEU A 216 24.31 2.57 35.70
N ALA A 217 24.24 2.63 37.03
CA ALA A 217 25.37 3.01 37.88
C ALA A 217 26.46 1.94 37.90
N SER A 218 26.09 0.66 38.04
CA SER A 218 27.02 -0.47 37.93
C SER A 218 27.66 -0.54 36.53
N GLY A 219 26.91 -0.22 35.48
CA GLY A 219 27.42 -0.04 34.13
C GLY A 219 28.46 1.07 34.08
N ALA A 220 28.10 2.30 34.46
CA ALA A 220 29.00 3.45 34.44
C ALA A 220 30.28 3.23 35.29
N ALA A 221 30.17 2.60 36.47
CA ALA A 221 31.33 2.25 37.31
C ALA A 221 32.27 1.24 36.64
N ARG A 222 31.72 0.37 35.79
CA ARG A 222 32.47 -0.58 34.94
C ARG A 222 32.80 -0.02 33.56
N ASP A 223 32.52 1.26 33.31
CA ASP A 223 32.62 1.94 32.01
C ASP A 223 31.74 1.35 30.89
N ASP A 224 30.64 0.67 31.24
CA ASP A 224 29.61 0.17 30.34
C ASP A 224 28.38 1.09 30.31
N HIS A 225 28.26 1.88 29.25
CA HIS A 225 27.20 2.89 29.07
C HIS A 225 26.13 2.47 28.04
N ARG A 226 26.10 1.20 27.61
CA ARG A 226 25.16 0.74 26.56
C ARG A 226 23.69 0.87 26.98
N LEU A 227 23.42 0.64 28.27
CA LEU A 227 22.07 0.68 28.81
C LEU A 227 21.50 2.10 28.82
N VAL A 228 22.28 3.13 29.20
CA VAL A 228 21.79 4.53 29.18
C VAL A 228 21.39 4.94 27.78
N PHE A 229 22.19 4.60 26.75
CA PHE A 229 21.86 4.92 25.37
C PHE A 229 20.58 4.22 24.90
N THR A 230 20.44 2.94 25.22
CA THR A 230 19.25 2.14 24.87
C THR A 230 17.97 2.73 25.47
N VAL A 231 18.03 3.14 26.74
CA VAL A 231 16.89 3.72 27.46
C VAL A 231 16.56 5.11 26.91
N VAL A 232 17.57 5.97 26.69
CA VAL A 232 17.39 7.31 26.09
C VAL A 232 16.73 7.22 24.71
N GLU A 233 17.13 6.25 23.90
CA GLU A 233 16.57 6.02 22.57
C GLU A 233 15.15 5.47 22.63
N SER A 234 14.86 4.52 23.55
CA SER A 234 13.53 3.89 23.71
C SER A 234 12.49 4.83 24.33
N LEU A 235 12.91 5.80 25.16
CA LEU A 235 12.05 6.86 25.68
C LEU A 235 11.91 8.04 24.69
N GLY A 236 12.89 8.20 23.80
CA GLY A 236 13.00 9.29 22.83
C GLY A 236 13.67 10.56 23.40
N ARG A 237 14.47 11.24 22.55
CA ARG A 237 15.33 12.38 22.91
C ARG A 237 14.62 13.48 23.73
N ARG A 238 13.35 13.78 23.43
CA ARG A 238 12.59 14.82 24.13
C ARG A 238 12.17 14.41 25.54
N ARG A 239 11.75 13.16 25.75
CA ARG A 239 11.36 12.67 27.09
C ARG A 239 12.60 12.40 27.93
N ALA A 240 13.62 11.79 27.33
CA ALA A 240 14.90 11.56 27.99
C ALA A 240 15.58 12.86 28.46
N ALA A 241 15.45 13.95 27.71
CA ALA A 241 15.95 15.27 28.11
C ALA A 241 15.25 15.85 29.35
N ARG A 242 14.10 15.30 29.77
CA ARG A 242 13.35 15.71 30.96
C ARG A 242 13.54 14.77 32.15
N VAL A 243 14.34 13.71 32.01
CA VAL A 243 14.68 12.77 33.09
C VAL A 243 16.09 13.11 33.54
N PRO A 244 16.27 13.80 34.69
CA PRO A 244 17.58 14.24 35.17
C PRO A 244 18.58 13.09 35.29
N GLU A 245 18.14 11.95 35.83
CA GLU A 245 19.00 10.79 36.06
C GLU A 245 19.60 10.24 34.74
N LEU A 246 18.92 10.42 33.60
CA LEU A 246 19.46 10.08 32.29
C LEU A 246 20.40 11.16 31.73
N GLN A 247 20.19 12.44 32.04
CA GLN A 247 21.11 13.51 31.65
C GLN A 247 22.43 13.41 32.43
N ASP A 248 22.35 13.14 33.73
CA ASP A 248 23.51 12.91 34.58
C ASP A 248 24.30 11.68 34.12
N ALA A 249 23.61 10.59 33.77
CA ALA A 249 24.25 9.40 33.20
C ALA A 249 24.90 9.68 31.82
N LEU A 250 24.30 10.54 30.97
CA LEU A 250 24.90 10.95 29.69
C LEU A 250 26.11 11.87 29.87
N GLU A 251 26.09 12.75 30.86
CA GLU A 251 27.21 13.63 31.21
C GLU A 251 28.37 12.83 31.82
N ALA A 252 28.08 11.87 32.71
CA ALA A 252 29.08 10.93 33.22
C ALA A 252 29.72 10.11 32.09
N ALA A 253 28.94 9.74 31.06
CA ALA A 253 29.47 9.06 29.88
C ALA A 253 30.42 9.92 29.02
N LEU A 254 30.54 11.24 29.28
CA LEU A 254 31.56 12.09 28.66
C LEU A 254 32.97 11.84 29.21
N ASP A 255 33.10 11.11 30.32
CA ASP A 255 34.37 10.66 30.88
C ASP A 255 34.70 9.20 30.54
N ALA A 256 33.85 8.53 29.73
CA ALA A 256 34.04 7.15 29.32
C ALA A 256 35.43 6.95 28.70
N ARG A 257 36.11 5.83 28.96
CA ARG A 257 37.46 5.57 28.42
C ARG A 257 37.41 5.20 26.95
N ASP A 258 36.36 4.50 26.54
CA ASP A 258 36.11 4.16 25.15
C ASP A 258 35.67 5.40 24.34
N ASP A 259 36.38 5.69 23.25
CA ASP A 259 36.11 6.85 22.40
C ASP A 259 34.79 6.72 21.63
N GLY A 260 34.32 5.51 21.34
CA GLY A 260 33.04 5.26 20.68
C GLY A 260 31.87 5.63 21.59
N VAL A 261 31.93 5.21 22.84
CA VAL A 261 31.00 5.58 23.90
C VAL A 261 31.00 7.10 24.12
N LEU A 262 32.18 7.70 24.23
CA LEU A 262 32.33 9.15 24.40
C LEU A 262 31.69 9.93 23.23
N LYS A 263 31.98 9.54 21.99
CA LYS A 263 31.38 10.16 20.79
C LYS A 263 29.86 10.05 20.79
N ARG A 264 29.32 8.90 21.21
CA ARG A 264 27.86 8.69 21.33
C ARG A 264 27.25 9.55 22.43
N ALA A 265 27.90 9.64 23.59
CA ALA A 265 27.51 10.51 24.69
C ALA A 265 27.49 11.98 24.27
N ILE A 266 28.55 12.48 23.61
CA ILE A 266 28.60 13.83 23.03
C ILE A 266 27.41 14.06 22.09
N GLY A 267 27.12 13.12 21.19
CA GLY A 267 26.00 13.25 20.26
C GLY A 267 24.63 13.36 20.94
N LEU A 268 24.37 12.54 21.97
CA LEU A 268 23.12 12.56 22.72
C LEU A 268 23.02 13.77 23.66
N TRP A 269 24.14 14.21 24.23
CA TRP A 269 24.22 15.37 25.12
C TRP A 269 24.13 16.69 24.35
N LEU A 270 24.62 16.77 23.11
CA LEU A 270 24.46 17.94 22.23
C LEU A 270 23.11 18.00 21.51
N ALA A 271 22.25 16.99 21.67
CA ALA A 271 20.96 16.93 21.00
C ALA A 271 20.02 18.11 21.35
N PRO A 272 19.89 18.55 22.62
CA PRO A 272 19.02 19.68 22.97
C PRO A 272 19.49 20.99 22.31
N PRO A 273 18.65 21.67 21.50
CA PRO A 273 19.08 22.83 20.71
C PRO A 273 19.38 24.07 21.55
N GLY A 274 18.69 24.27 22.68
CA GLY A 274 18.84 25.46 23.51
C GLY A 274 20.21 25.62 24.17
N THR A 275 20.94 24.52 24.36
CA THR A 275 22.25 24.51 25.04
C THR A 275 23.39 24.04 24.13
N ARG A 276 23.13 23.76 22.84
CA ARG A 276 24.10 23.13 21.95
C ARG A 276 25.35 23.98 21.71
N GLY A 277 25.20 25.26 21.38
CA GLY A 277 26.32 26.15 21.08
C GLY A 277 27.29 26.28 22.26
N GLU A 278 26.76 26.42 23.48
CA GLU A 278 27.54 26.46 24.72
C GLU A 278 28.22 25.13 25.01
N ARG A 279 27.48 24.01 24.94
CA ARG A 279 28.03 22.68 25.18
C ARG A 279 29.12 22.31 24.18
N VAL A 280 29.00 22.74 22.92
CA VAL A 280 30.04 22.56 21.89
C VAL A 280 31.31 23.33 22.23
N ALA A 281 31.18 24.58 22.68
CA ALA A 281 32.33 25.35 23.14
C ALA A 281 33.04 24.66 24.31
N ARG A 282 32.28 24.14 25.30
CA ARG A 282 32.84 23.37 26.43
C ARG A 282 33.58 22.10 25.99
N VAL A 283 33.02 21.35 25.04
CA VAL A 283 33.66 20.15 24.50
C VAL A 283 34.96 20.48 23.77
N VAL A 284 34.97 21.53 22.95
CA VAL A 284 36.16 21.97 22.19
C VAL A 284 37.22 22.61 23.09
N GLU A 285 36.82 23.33 24.13
CA GLU A 285 37.75 23.91 25.12
C GLU A 285 38.46 22.80 25.92
N ARG A 286 37.73 21.75 26.31
CA ARG A 286 38.30 20.58 27.00
C ARG A 286 39.26 19.80 26.12
N ASP A 287 38.94 19.62 24.84
CA ASP A 287 39.82 19.00 23.86
C ASP A 287 39.56 19.56 22.44
N PRO A 288 40.45 20.41 21.90
CA PRO A 288 40.29 20.99 20.56
C PRO A 288 40.20 19.95 19.44
N SER A 289 40.71 18.72 19.64
CA SER A 289 40.55 17.64 18.67
C SER A 289 39.10 17.16 18.52
N ALA A 290 38.21 17.53 19.45
CA ALA A 290 36.79 17.19 19.39
C ALA A 290 36.08 17.73 18.15
N VAL A 291 36.67 18.70 17.43
CA VAL A 291 36.19 19.12 16.11
C VAL A 291 36.13 17.99 15.08
N ALA A 292 36.85 16.88 15.30
CA ALA A 292 36.76 15.67 14.49
C ALA A 292 35.48 14.85 14.77
N VAL A 293 34.78 15.08 15.88
CA VAL A 293 33.53 14.41 16.21
C VAL A 293 32.39 14.98 15.34
N PRO A 294 31.64 14.17 14.57
CA PRO A 294 30.64 14.67 13.61
C PRO A 294 29.59 15.59 14.22
N ALA A 295 29.12 15.32 15.44
CA ALA A 295 28.14 16.16 16.14
C ALA A 295 28.70 17.54 16.51
N VAL A 296 29.99 17.61 16.84
CA VAL A 296 30.71 18.86 17.15
C VAL A 296 30.96 19.64 15.87
N PHE A 297 31.48 18.99 14.83
CA PHE A 297 31.67 19.61 13.52
C PHE A 297 30.37 20.17 12.94
N ALA A 298 29.27 19.41 12.99
CA ALA A 298 27.97 19.87 12.51
C ALA A 298 27.49 21.14 13.24
N ALA A 299 27.74 21.22 14.55
CA ALA A 299 27.42 22.42 15.31
C ALA A 299 28.34 23.60 14.96
N ILE A 300 29.65 23.36 14.75
CA ILE A 300 30.60 24.39 14.29
C ILE A 300 30.22 24.91 12.90
N ALA A 301 30.04 24.02 11.92
CA ALA A 301 29.75 24.37 10.53
C ALA A 301 28.44 25.12 10.34
N ARG A 302 27.49 24.96 11.28
CA ARG A 302 26.14 25.54 11.20
C ARG A 302 25.91 26.73 12.15
N GLU A 303 26.41 26.68 13.37
CA GLU A 303 26.10 27.63 14.45
C GLU A 303 27.31 28.45 14.92
N ARG A 304 28.54 27.88 14.84
CA ARG A 304 29.78 28.51 15.32
C ARG A 304 30.85 28.56 14.22
N THR A 305 30.52 29.22 13.11
CA THR A 305 31.42 29.32 11.93
C THR A 305 32.73 30.06 12.21
N ASP A 306 32.79 30.82 13.31
CA ASP A 306 34.01 31.41 13.87
C ASP A 306 35.06 30.35 14.24
N LEU A 307 34.63 29.13 14.61
CA LEU A 307 35.51 28.02 14.95
C LEU A 307 35.93 27.16 13.74
N LEU A 308 35.46 27.46 12.50
CA LEU A 308 35.79 26.67 11.31
C LEU A 308 37.29 26.65 10.97
N HIS A 309 38.03 27.67 11.39
CA HIS A 309 39.48 27.73 11.20
C HIS A 309 40.22 26.54 11.86
N LEU A 310 39.64 25.94 12.90
CA LEU A 310 40.16 24.73 13.55
C LEU A 310 40.03 23.48 12.66
N VAL A 311 39.12 23.51 11.67
CA VAL A 311 38.85 22.38 10.78
C VAL A 311 39.48 22.59 9.40
N LEU A 312 39.47 23.81 8.88
CA LEU A 312 39.87 24.11 7.49
C LEU A 312 41.39 24.33 7.29
N SER A 313 42.17 24.52 8.36
CA SER A 313 43.58 24.93 8.32
C SER A 313 44.58 23.87 7.82
N GLY A 314 44.14 22.71 7.34
CA GLY A 314 45.05 21.64 6.87
C GLY A 314 45.67 20.78 7.98
N ARG A 315 45.75 21.32 9.21
CA ARG A 315 46.25 20.63 10.41
C ARG A 315 45.19 20.70 11.50
N THR A 316 44.30 19.72 11.51
CA THR A 316 43.31 19.58 12.59
C THR A 316 44.03 19.43 13.93
N PRO A 317 43.57 20.07 15.02
CA PRO A 317 44.15 19.91 16.34
C PRO A 317 44.25 18.42 16.73
N SER A 318 45.41 18.01 17.22
CA SER A 318 45.62 16.68 17.77
C SER A 318 45.18 16.62 19.22
N GLY A 319 44.67 15.47 19.64
CA GLY A 319 44.17 15.22 20.99
C GLY A 319 43.56 13.83 21.07
N ARG A 320 42.59 13.66 21.96
CA ARG A 320 41.95 12.35 22.18
C ARG A 320 41.23 11.82 20.95
N PHE A 321 40.57 12.70 20.20
CA PHE A 321 39.75 12.30 19.06
C PHE A 321 40.52 12.26 17.72
N GLN A 322 41.73 12.82 17.69
CA GLN A 322 42.51 12.99 16.48
C GLN A 322 44.01 12.86 16.75
N ARG A 323 44.70 12.00 16.00
CA ARG A 323 46.16 11.91 16.08
C ARG A 323 46.84 13.05 15.32
N SER A 324 48.04 13.41 15.75
CA SER A 324 48.84 14.51 15.17
C SER A 324 49.42 14.22 13.79
N ASP A 325 49.50 12.95 13.40
CA ASP A 325 50.04 12.46 12.14
C ASP A 325 48.96 12.24 11.05
N VAL A 326 47.68 12.42 11.39
CA VAL A 326 46.55 12.19 10.47
C VAL A 326 45.79 13.49 10.25
N THR A 327 45.68 13.93 9.00
CA THR A 327 44.76 15.02 8.62
C THR A 327 43.35 14.46 8.40
N TYR A 328 42.40 14.82 9.26
CA TYR A 328 41.00 14.42 9.12
C TYR A 328 40.20 15.49 8.36
N VAL A 329 39.50 15.06 7.31
CA VAL A 329 38.66 15.93 6.49
C VAL A 329 37.19 15.56 6.70
N SER A 330 36.49 16.34 7.52
CA SER A 330 35.05 16.17 7.76
C SER A 330 34.24 16.51 6.51
N ILE A 331 33.27 15.66 6.17
CA ILE A 331 32.34 15.93 5.07
C ILE A 331 31.20 16.82 5.56
N ALA A 332 31.11 18.03 5.03
CA ALA A 332 30.08 19.01 5.36
C ALA A 332 28.78 18.68 4.64
N ASP A 333 27.65 18.93 5.30
CA ASP A 333 26.36 18.98 4.61
C ASP A 333 26.39 20.17 3.62
N PRO A 334 25.94 19.99 2.36
CA PRO A 334 25.96 21.07 1.36
C PRO A 334 25.27 22.36 1.84
N SER A 335 24.20 22.24 2.64
CA SER A 335 23.47 23.40 3.16
C SER A 335 24.28 24.27 4.11
N TRP A 336 25.29 23.70 4.79
CA TRP A 336 26.17 24.45 5.68
C TRP A 336 27.14 25.31 4.87
N THR A 337 27.67 24.76 3.77
CA THR A 337 28.67 25.43 2.91
C THR A 337 28.12 26.65 2.18
N LEU A 338 26.79 26.75 2.01
CA LEU A 338 26.13 27.94 1.43
C LEU A 338 26.34 29.22 2.24
N ARG A 339 26.64 29.09 3.55
CA ARG A 339 26.92 30.23 4.44
C ARG A 339 28.41 30.50 4.62
N TRP A 340 29.26 29.71 3.99
CA TRP A 340 30.71 29.86 4.10
C TRP A 340 31.20 30.94 3.13
N THR A 341 32.28 31.60 3.50
CA THR A 341 32.97 32.55 2.63
C THR A 341 33.67 31.84 1.47
N GLY A 342 33.94 32.54 0.37
CA GLY A 342 34.67 31.96 -0.78
C GLY A 342 36.05 31.40 -0.39
N ARG A 343 36.73 32.03 0.57
CA ARG A 343 37.99 31.53 1.15
C ARG A 343 37.80 30.19 1.87
N GLN A 344 36.79 30.08 2.73
CA GLN A 344 36.48 28.84 3.45
C GLN A 344 36.10 27.71 2.48
N CYS A 345 35.33 27.99 1.43
CA CYS A 345 35.03 27.01 0.39
C CYS A 345 36.28 26.56 -0.39
N ALA A 346 37.19 27.49 -0.71
CA ALA A 346 38.44 27.16 -1.39
C ALA A 346 39.38 26.31 -0.52
N GLU A 347 39.54 26.66 0.76
CA GLU A 347 40.31 25.87 1.74
C GLU A 347 39.71 24.47 1.92
N TYR A 348 38.37 24.38 1.94
CA TYR A 348 37.68 23.11 2.02
C TYR A 348 37.84 22.24 0.76
N LEU A 349 37.73 22.83 -0.43
CA LEU A 349 38.00 22.13 -1.69
C LEU A 349 39.43 21.58 -1.74
N ALA A 350 40.41 22.35 -1.29
CA ALA A 350 41.80 21.87 -1.21
C ALA A 350 41.95 20.68 -0.24
N LEU A 351 41.19 20.65 0.87
CA LEU A 351 41.14 19.49 1.76
C LEU A 351 40.50 18.27 1.10
N LEU A 352 39.38 18.46 0.39
CA LEU A 352 38.68 17.39 -0.31
C LEU A 352 39.53 16.79 -1.44
N ASP A 353 40.23 17.61 -2.21
CA ASP A 353 41.11 17.14 -3.29
C ASP A 353 42.27 16.31 -2.73
N ARG A 354 42.88 16.75 -1.62
CA ARG A 354 43.91 15.96 -0.91
C ARG A 354 43.36 14.62 -0.42
N LEU A 355 42.18 14.60 0.16
CA LEU A 355 41.56 13.36 0.64
C LEU A 355 41.23 12.43 -0.54
N ALA A 356 40.68 12.95 -1.63
CA ALA A 356 40.30 12.17 -2.80
C ALA A 356 41.52 11.59 -3.57
N GLY A 357 42.63 12.33 -3.61
CA GLY A 357 43.91 11.89 -4.20
C GLY A 357 44.79 11.03 -3.29
N SER A 358 44.46 10.87 -2.02
CA SER A 358 45.30 10.11 -1.06
C SER A 358 45.30 8.62 -1.37
N THR A 359 46.49 8.06 -1.65
CA THR A 359 46.68 6.61 -1.84
C THR A 359 46.55 5.81 -0.54
N GLY A 360 46.72 6.47 0.61
CA GLY A 360 46.56 5.85 1.94
C GLY A 360 45.14 5.90 2.50
N ALA A 361 44.22 6.65 1.88
CA ALA A 361 42.84 6.77 2.35
C ALA A 361 41.95 5.63 1.85
N ALA A 362 40.99 5.21 2.67
CA ALA A 362 40.02 4.19 2.27
C ALA A 362 39.18 4.66 1.08
N GLN A 363 38.84 3.74 0.17
CA GLN A 363 38.10 4.04 -1.06
C GLN A 363 36.78 4.79 -0.79
N ASP A 364 36.02 4.41 0.25
CA ASP A 364 34.79 5.11 0.64
C ASP A 364 35.03 6.56 1.07
N GLN A 365 36.11 6.83 1.82
CA GLN A 365 36.46 8.19 2.25
C GLN A 365 36.83 9.07 1.04
N ARG A 366 37.61 8.51 0.11
CA ARG A 366 37.94 9.17 -1.16
C ARG A 366 36.67 9.46 -1.97
N GLY A 367 35.74 8.50 -2.06
CA GLY A 367 34.45 8.70 -2.74
C GLY A 367 33.60 9.78 -2.09
N ARG A 368 33.47 9.79 -0.76
CA ARG A 368 32.73 10.85 -0.06
C ARG A 368 33.33 12.23 -0.35
N ALA A 369 34.66 12.33 -0.43
CA ALA A 369 35.33 13.57 -0.82
C ALA A 369 34.99 13.99 -2.26
N VAL A 370 35.11 13.07 -3.24
CA VAL A 370 34.71 13.31 -4.65
C VAL A 370 33.25 13.76 -4.75
N ARG A 371 32.34 13.13 -4.00
CA ARG A 371 30.93 13.53 -3.97
C ARG A 371 30.75 14.94 -3.41
N ALA A 372 31.43 15.26 -2.32
CA ALA A 372 31.35 16.55 -1.67
C ALA A 372 31.84 17.67 -2.59
N VAL A 373 32.93 17.45 -3.36
CA VAL A 373 33.46 18.43 -4.34
C VAL A 373 32.35 18.92 -5.26
N GLY A 374 31.50 18.02 -5.79
CA GLY A 374 30.41 18.41 -6.70
C GLY A 374 29.37 19.35 -6.09
N THR A 375 29.30 19.49 -4.78
CA THR A 375 28.28 20.29 -4.07
C THR A 375 28.81 21.57 -3.43
N VAL A 376 30.13 21.74 -3.34
CA VAL A 376 30.73 22.93 -2.73
C VAL A 376 30.62 24.11 -3.70
N PRO A 377 30.12 25.29 -3.26
CA PRO A 377 30.09 26.48 -4.08
C PRO A 377 31.45 26.80 -4.70
N GLY A 378 31.48 27.03 -6.02
CA GLY A 378 32.70 27.33 -6.77
C GLY A 378 33.44 26.10 -7.35
N ALA A 379 32.94 24.88 -7.13
CA ALA A 379 33.47 23.68 -7.79
C ALA A 379 32.91 23.49 -9.20
N GLY A 380 33.80 23.20 -10.17
CA GLY A 380 33.45 22.90 -11.56
C GLY A 380 33.74 21.44 -11.95
N GLY A 381 33.18 21.00 -13.07
CA GLY A 381 33.34 19.62 -13.58
C GLY A 381 34.79 19.19 -13.82
N ALA A 382 35.68 20.14 -14.12
CA ALA A 382 37.11 19.88 -14.30
C ALA A 382 37.77 19.19 -13.09
N ARG A 383 37.32 19.47 -11.86
CA ARG A 383 37.85 18.80 -10.65
C ARG A 383 37.43 17.34 -10.55
N LEU A 384 36.34 16.95 -11.21
CA LEU A 384 35.79 15.59 -11.16
C LEU A 384 36.27 14.70 -12.31
N ARG A 385 36.70 15.27 -13.44
CA ARG A 385 37.17 14.53 -14.63
C ARG A 385 38.29 13.51 -14.35
N PRO A 386 39.33 13.81 -13.55
CA PRO A 386 40.38 12.83 -13.25
C PRO A 386 39.85 11.54 -12.60
N TYR A 387 38.72 11.60 -11.90
CA TYR A 387 38.10 10.42 -11.29
C TYR A 387 37.25 9.61 -12.27
N LEU A 388 36.84 10.21 -13.41
CA LEU A 388 36.17 9.47 -14.48
C LEU A 388 37.16 8.52 -15.15
N ASP A 389 38.37 9.00 -15.45
CA ASP A 389 39.42 8.22 -16.11
C ASP A 389 40.15 7.26 -15.16
N SER A 390 39.72 7.21 -13.90
CA SER A 390 40.28 6.31 -12.90
C SER A 390 39.93 4.85 -13.22
N GLY A 391 40.93 3.96 -13.11
CA GLY A 391 40.71 2.51 -13.10
C GLY A 391 39.83 2.03 -11.93
N ASP A 392 39.61 2.89 -10.93
CA ASP A 392 38.72 2.62 -9.79
C ASP A 392 37.24 2.84 -10.17
N ALA A 393 36.53 1.73 -10.37
CA ALA A 393 35.09 1.75 -10.73
C ALA A 393 34.19 2.40 -9.68
N TYR A 394 34.54 2.32 -8.39
CA TYR A 394 33.76 2.97 -7.34
C TYR A 394 33.90 4.49 -7.41
N LEU A 395 35.14 5.00 -7.46
CA LEU A 395 35.38 6.45 -7.54
C LEU A 395 34.81 7.05 -8.82
N ARG A 396 34.88 6.30 -9.93
CA ARG A 396 34.26 6.69 -11.19
C ARG A 396 32.74 6.85 -11.09
N ARG A 397 32.01 5.88 -10.53
CA ARG A 397 30.55 5.98 -10.32
C ARG A 397 30.16 7.12 -9.38
N VAL A 398 30.98 7.35 -8.35
CA VAL A 398 30.78 8.47 -7.43
C VAL A 398 30.96 9.80 -8.15
N ALA A 399 32.01 9.93 -8.96
CA ALA A 399 32.24 11.10 -9.79
C ALA A 399 31.09 11.33 -10.79
N LEU A 400 30.63 10.29 -11.51
CA LEU A 400 29.47 10.36 -12.40
C LEU A 400 28.22 10.90 -11.69
N THR A 401 27.97 10.46 -10.45
CA THR A 401 26.85 10.98 -9.65
C THR A 401 27.06 12.46 -9.30
N ALA A 402 28.27 12.81 -8.85
CA ALA A 402 28.63 14.15 -8.38
C ALA A 402 28.63 15.21 -9.49
N MET A 403 28.98 14.82 -10.72
CA MET A 403 29.02 15.70 -11.90
C MET A 403 27.69 16.45 -12.09
N SER A 404 26.54 15.82 -11.86
CA SER A 404 25.24 16.48 -12.03
C SER A 404 24.93 17.60 -11.02
N TRP A 405 25.73 17.73 -9.96
CA TRP A 405 25.53 18.68 -8.87
C TRP A 405 26.46 19.90 -8.92
N VAL A 406 27.45 19.90 -9.84
CA VAL A 406 28.36 21.04 -10.02
C VAL A 406 27.60 22.32 -10.39
N ALA A 407 28.24 23.46 -10.22
CA ALA A 407 27.61 24.77 -10.49
C ALA A 407 27.12 24.92 -11.95
N SER A 408 27.78 24.27 -12.92
CA SER A 408 27.44 24.28 -14.36
C SER A 408 27.13 22.86 -14.89
N PRO A 409 25.96 22.25 -14.58
CA PRO A 409 25.66 20.88 -14.99
C PRO A 409 25.64 20.64 -16.51
N GLN A 410 25.36 21.68 -17.30
CA GLN A 410 25.35 21.60 -18.76
C GLN A 410 26.71 21.25 -19.38
N GLU A 411 27.80 21.65 -18.72
CA GLU A 411 29.17 21.47 -19.24
C GLU A 411 29.67 20.01 -19.11
N VAL A 412 29.05 19.23 -18.23
CA VAL A 412 29.46 17.85 -17.94
C VAL A 412 28.58 16.81 -18.64
N LEU A 413 27.57 17.23 -19.41
CA LEU A 413 26.71 16.29 -20.13
C LEU A 413 27.52 15.36 -21.06
N PRO A 414 28.47 15.83 -21.88
CA PRO A 414 29.28 14.95 -22.73
C PRO A 414 30.06 13.90 -21.93
N ASP A 415 30.63 14.31 -20.79
CA ASP A 415 31.38 13.44 -19.88
C ASP A 415 30.48 12.31 -19.33
N LEU A 416 29.22 12.61 -19.03
CA LEU A 416 28.24 11.62 -18.56
C LEU A 416 27.81 10.67 -19.69
N LEU A 417 27.54 11.18 -20.89
CA LEU A 417 27.04 10.36 -21.99
C LEU A 417 28.11 9.39 -22.53
N ALA A 418 29.40 9.70 -22.38
CA ALA A 418 30.50 8.79 -22.71
C ALA A 418 30.40 7.43 -21.99
N TYR A 419 29.71 7.37 -20.84
CA TYR A 419 29.53 6.15 -20.05
C TYR A 419 28.23 5.39 -20.34
N ALA A 420 27.37 5.88 -21.24
CA ALA A 420 26.05 5.31 -21.51
C ALA A 420 26.05 3.89 -22.11
N SER A 421 27.18 3.46 -22.67
CA SER A 421 27.37 2.10 -23.21
C SER A 421 28.23 1.21 -22.31
N SER A 422 28.79 1.77 -21.23
CA SER A 422 29.57 1.03 -20.25
C SER A 422 28.66 0.35 -19.21
N ASP A 423 29.26 -0.41 -18.31
CA ASP A 423 28.51 -1.00 -17.18
C ASP A 423 28.02 0.08 -16.17
N ASP A 424 28.54 1.31 -16.28
CA ASP A 424 28.16 2.44 -15.44
C ASP A 424 27.02 3.29 -16.03
N ALA A 425 26.44 2.85 -17.16
CA ALA A 425 25.37 3.54 -17.87
C ALA A 425 24.17 3.90 -16.99
N HIS A 426 23.80 3.01 -16.07
CA HIS A 426 22.68 3.24 -15.16
C HIS A 426 22.92 4.46 -14.25
N VAL A 427 24.15 4.70 -13.77
CA VAL A 427 24.48 5.89 -12.96
C VAL A 427 24.60 7.12 -13.85
N ALA A 428 25.37 6.99 -14.93
CA ALA A 428 25.71 8.09 -15.80
C ALA A 428 24.48 8.76 -16.43
N VAL A 429 23.51 7.95 -16.90
CA VAL A 429 22.35 8.49 -17.59
C VAL A 429 21.33 9.10 -16.63
N TYR A 430 21.19 8.61 -15.40
CA TYR A 430 20.39 9.31 -14.39
C TYR A 430 20.98 10.67 -14.02
N ALA A 431 22.31 10.76 -13.90
CA ALA A 431 23.00 12.04 -13.72
C ALA A 431 22.80 12.95 -14.94
N ALA A 432 22.84 12.39 -16.16
CA ALA A 432 22.64 13.13 -17.40
C ALA A 432 21.24 13.76 -17.50
N THR A 433 20.20 13.10 -16.98
CA THR A 433 18.84 13.66 -16.93
C THR A 433 18.78 15.01 -16.22
N ARG A 434 19.59 15.22 -15.17
CA ARG A 434 19.69 16.52 -14.50
C ARG A 434 20.46 17.52 -15.35
N ALA A 435 21.61 17.13 -15.89
CA ALA A 435 22.43 17.99 -16.76
C ALA A 435 21.66 18.48 -18.00
N ALA A 436 20.88 17.59 -18.63
CA ALA A 436 20.06 17.88 -19.81
C ALA A 436 19.02 19.01 -19.58
N ARG A 437 18.59 19.25 -18.33
CA ARG A 437 17.69 20.37 -18.00
C ARG A 437 18.31 21.74 -18.25
N PHE A 438 19.63 21.81 -18.28
CA PHE A 438 20.42 23.03 -18.45
C PHE A 438 21.01 23.16 -19.87
N VAL A 439 20.76 22.18 -20.75
CA VAL A 439 21.25 22.17 -22.14
C VAL A 439 20.13 22.62 -23.10
N PRO A 440 20.41 23.50 -24.09
CA PRO A 440 19.43 23.86 -25.11
C PRO A 440 18.91 22.64 -25.89
N PRO A 441 17.58 22.51 -26.14
CA PRO A 441 17.03 21.37 -26.86
C PRO A 441 17.64 21.10 -28.23
N SER A 442 18.08 22.14 -28.95
CA SER A 442 18.75 22.03 -30.25
C SER A 442 20.10 21.31 -30.19
N ALA A 443 20.83 21.41 -29.08
CA ALA A 443 22.10 20.72 -28.87
C ALA A 443 21.91 19.30 -28.29
N LEU A 444 20.80 19.07 -27.59
CA LEU A 444 20.55 17.81 -26.89
C LEU A 444 20.31 16.62 -27.85
N GLY A 445 19.73 16.87 -29.03
CA GLY A 445 19.47 15.82 -30.02
C GLY A 445 20.72 15.11 -30.52
N ALA A 446 21.72 15.88 -30.94
CA ALA A 446 23.01 15.34 -31.38
C ALA A 446 23.70 14.52 -30.27
N ALA A 447 23.53 14.92 -29.01
CA ALA A 447 24.12 14.24 -27.86
C ALA A 447 23.40 12.92 -27.52
N LEU A 448 22.05 12.87 -27.61
CA LEU A 448 21.26 11.72 -27.18
C LEU A 448 21.01 10.67 -28.28
N ALA A 449 20.96 11.07 -29.55
CA ALA A 449 20.66 10.15 -30.66
C ALA A 449 21.58 8.90 -30.70
N PRO A 450 22.91 9.00 -30.50
CA PRO A 450 23.80 7.83 -30.52
C PRO A 450 23.48 6.79 -29.44
N LEU A 451 22.87 7.22 -28.34
CA LEU A 451 22.56 6.33 -27.21
C LEU A 451 21.44 5.36 -27.52
N LEU A 452 20.56 5.68 -28.49
CA LEU A 452 19.44 4.84 -28.88
C LEU A 452 19.89 3.52 -29.49
N THR A 453 21.07 3.51 -30.12
CA THR A 453 21.66 2.32 -30.76
C THR A 453 22.77 1.72 -29.93
N THR A 454 23.68 2.53 -29.39
CA THR A 454 24.90 2.05 -28.73
C THR A 454 24.76 1.86 -27.22
N GLY A 455 23.77 2.51 -26.59
CA GLY A 455 23.61 2.51 -25.14
C GLY A 455 23.02 1.22 -24.58
N LYS A 456 23.28 0.96 -23.30
CA LYS A 456 22.59 -0.11 -22.55
C LYS A 456 21.08 0.17 -22.49
N ILE A 457 20.27 -0.83 -22.14
CA ILE A 457 18.80 -0.72 -22.05
C ILE A 457 18.36 0.51 -21.23
N THR A 458 18.95 0.74 -20.06
CA THR A 458 18.66 1.90 -19.21
C THR A 458 18.98 3.22 -19.90
N ALA A 459 20.14 3.31 -20.56
CA ALA A 459 20.54 4.51 -21.28
C ALA A 459 19.56 4.84 -22.42
N ARG A 460 19.15 3.83 -23.18
CA ARG A 460 18.15 3.96 -24.25
C ARG A 460 16.81 4.48 -23.72
N LYS A 461 16.29 3.89 -22.63
CA LYS A 461 15.02 4.30 -22.00
C LYS A 461 15.05 5.76 -21.56
N GLU A 462 16.10 6.18 -20.87
CA GLU A 462 16.20 7.55 -20.37
C GLU A 462 16.51 8.55 -21.49
N ALA A 463 17.31 8.18 -22.50
CA ALA A 463 17.54 9.01 -23.68
C ALA A 463 16.23 9.34 -24.41
N LEU A 464 15.37 8.34 -24.64
CA LEU A 464 14.04 8.53 -25.23
C LEU A 464 13.18 9.49 -24.40
N ARG A 465 13.16 9.31 -23.07
CA ARG A 465 12.43 10.22 -22.17
C ARG A 465 12.96 11.63 -22.22
N MET A 466 14.28 11.83 -22.26
CA MET A 466 14.89 13.16 -22.36
C MET A 466 14.57 13.82 -23.71
N LEU A 467 14.71 13.10 -24.83
CA LEU A 467 14.36 13.59 -26.16
C LEU A 467 12.91 14.09 -26.21
N VAL A 468 11.98 13.27 -25.72
CA VAL A 468 10.55 13.61 -25.69
C VAL A 468 10.30 14.75 -24.70
N ARG A 469 10.76 14.67 -23.45
CA ARG A 469 10.49 15.66 -22.40
C ARG A 469 10.99 17.06 -22.76
N HIS A 470 12.19 17.16 -23.33
CA HIS A 470 12.82 18.44 -23.68
C HIS A 470 12.40 18.99 -25.04
N ARG A 471 11.48 18.33 -25.75
CA ARG A 471 10.98 18.75 -27.08
C ARG A 471 12.13 18.92 -28.09
N VAL A 472 13.09 18.00 -28.08
CA VAL A 472 14.26 18.08 -28.96
C VAL A 472 13.80 18.10 -30.44
N PRO A 473 14.34 18.98 -31.30
CA PRO A 473 14.03 18.97 -32.72
C PRO A 473 14.36 17.60 -33.36
N GLY A 474 13.42 17.02 -34.11
CA GLY A 474 13.59 15.68 -34.72
C GLY A 474 13.47 14.50 -33.73
N ALA A 475 13.06 14.74 -32.47
CA ALA A 475 12.92 13.67 -31.47
C ALA A 475 11.99 12.53 -31.90
N MET A 476 10.91 12.85 -32.61
CA MET A 476 9.90 11.85 -32.97
C MET A 476 10.37 10.91 -34.08
N ASP A 477 11.21 11.38 -35.01
CA ASP A 477 11.87 10.53 -36.00
C ASP A 477 12.83 9.53 -35.33
N LEU A 478 13.56 10.00 -34.31
CA LEU A 478 14.45 9.14 -33.52
C LEU A 478 13.68 8.09 -32.71
N VAL A 479 12.56 8.48 -32.10
CA VAL A 479 11.69 7.55 -31.35
C VAL A 479 11.06 6.52 -32.29
N ALA A 480 10.56 6.94 -33.46
CA ALA A 480 10.00 6.06 -34.47
C ALA A 480 11.05 5.03 -34.94
N GLY A 481 12.25 5.48 -35.29
CA GLY A 481 13.35 4.59 -35.66
C GLY A 481 13.73 3.61 -34.54
N ALA A 482 13.68 4.03 -33.27
CA ALA A 482 13.94 3.14 -32.14
C ALA A 482 12.79 2.13 -31.87
N TRP A 483 11.57 2.45 -32.28
CA TRP A 483 10.42 1.54 -32.20
C TRP A 483 10.49 0.47 -33.30
N ASP A 484 10.87 0.86 -34.52
CA ASP A 484 10.96 -0.02 -35.69
C ASP A 484 12.23 -0.88 -35.72
N ALA A 485 13.16 -0.66 -34.79
CA ALA A 485 14.40 -1.41 -34.70
C ALA A 485 14.15 -2.90 -34.46
N ALA A 486 14.68 -3.75 -35.36
CA ALA A 486 14.60 -5.20 -35.22
C ALA A 486 15.23 -5.67 -33.90
N GLY A 487 14.51 -6.51 -33.15
CA GLY A 487 14.99 -7.02 -31.85
C GLY A 487 14.98 -5.99 -30.71
N GLN A 488 14.21 -4.91 -30.82
CA GLN A 488 14.13 -3.91 -29.77
C GLN A 488 13.64 -4.50 -28.44
N HIS A 489 14.33 -4.17 -27.34
CA HIS A 489 14.08 -4.76 -26.03
C HIS A 489 12.69 -4.34 -25.47
N PRO A 490 11.92 -5.28 -24.85
CA PRO A 490 10.57 -5.01 -24.33
C PRO A 490 10.47 -3.78 -23.41
N ASP A 491 11.38 -3.63 -22.45
CA ASP A 491 11.43 -2.44 -21.58
C ASP A 491 11.62 -1.12 -22.31
N VAL A 492 12.36 -1.12 -23.43
CA VAL A 492 12.57 0.09 -24.23
C VAL A 492 11.29 0.40 -24.98
N ARG A 493 10.63 -0.61 -25.55
CA ARG A 493 9.30 -0.47 -26.17
C ARG A 493 8.28 0.07 -25.17
N ALA A 494 8.22 -0.46 -23.95
CA ALA A 494 7.35 0.03 -22.90
C ALA A 494 7.65 1.51 -22.54
N ALA A 495 8.94 1.88 -22.45
CA ALA A 495 9.34 3.26 -22.21
C ALA A 495 8.90 4.19 -23.35
N ILE A 496 9.07 3.77 -24.61
CA ILE A 496 8.59 4.50 -25.79
C ILE A 496 7.09 4.78 -25.64
N VAL A 497 6.27 3.72 -25.47
CA VAL A 497 4.80 3.82 -25.34
C VAL A 497 4.40 4.78 -24.21
N SER A 498 5.06 4.67 -23.05
CA SER A 498 4.78 5.54 -21.91
C SER A 498 5.01 7.03 -22.19
N THR A 499 5.97 7.37 -23.07
CA THR A 499 6.32 8.74 -23.42
C THR A 499 5.47 9.34 -24.55
N MET A 500 4.82 8.50 -25.38
CA MET A 500 4.05 8.97 -26.54
C MET A 500 2.79 9.76 -26.17
N ARG A 501 2.31 9.62 -24.93
CA ARG A 501 1.14 10.34 -24.40
C ARG A 501 1.31 11.86 -24.47
N ASP A 502 2.54 12.35 -24.28
CA ASP A 502 2.86 13.78 -24.34
C ASP A 502 3.07 14.30 -25.78
N ARG A 503 2.95 13.41 -26.77
CA ARG A 503 3.29 13.64 -28.18
C ARG A 503 2.19 13.23 -29.15
N LEU A 504 0.95 13.15 -28.68
CA LEU A 504 -0.19 12.72 -29.49
C LEU A 504 -0.36 13.52 -30.80
N ALA A 505 0.04 14.80 -30.87
CA ALA A 505 -0.02 15.57 -32.11
C ALA A 505 0.83 14.99 -33.27
N ASP A 506 1.81 14.14 -32.94
CA ASP A 506 2.75 13.57 -33.89
C ASP A 506 2.23 12.25 -34.49
N PRO A 507 2.24 12.08 -35.82
CA PRO A 507 1.80 10.84 -36.48
C PRO A 507 2.55 9.58 -36.01
N ALA A 508 3.83 9.69 -35.64
CA ALA A 508 4.59 8.55 -35.14
C ALA A 508 4.10 8.08 -33.76
N ALA A 509 3.71 9.02 -32.88
CA ALA A 509 3.15 8.69 -31.58
C ALA A 509 1.84 7.90 -31.71
N GLU A 510 0.98 8.32 -32.65
CA GLU A 510 -0.28 7.64 -32.96
C GLU A 510 -0.06 6.20 -33.43
N ARG A 511 0.84 6.00 -34.39
CA ARG A 511 1.21 4.67 -34.89
C ARG A 511 1.71 3.76 -33.76
N ILE A 512 2.67 4.23 -32.97
CA ILE A 512 3.28 3.47 -31.87
C ILE A 512 2.24 3.05 -30.83
N LEU A 513 1.36 3.97 -30.42
CA LEU A 513 0.32 3.66 -29.44
C LEU A 513 -0.70 2.65 -29.98
N THR A 514 -1.01 2.71 -31.27
CA THR A 514 -1.88 1.76 -31.97
C THR A 514 -1.29 0.36 -31.96
N GLU A 515 -0.04 0.22 -32.39
CA GLU A 515 0.67 -1.06 -32.38
C GLU A 515 0.86 -1.61 -30.96
N ALA A 516 1.03 -0.74 -29.95
CA ALA A 516 1.14 -1.15 -28.55
C ALA A 516 -0.19 -1.66 -27.98
N ALA A 517 -1.32 -1.09 -28.42
CA ALA A 517 -2.65 -1.55 -28.01
C ALA A 517 -2.98 -2.94 -28.58
N ASP A 518 -2.50 -3.27 -29.78
CA ASP A 518 -2.61 -4.61 -30.39
C ASP A 518 -1.52 -5.58 -29.91
N GLY A 519 -0.54 -5.09 -29.14
CA GLY A 519 0.61 -5.84 -28.69
C GLY A 519 0.35 -6.73 -27.48
N PRO A 520 1.41 -7.38 -26.95
CA PRO A 520 1.34 -8.16 -25.72
C PRO A 520 0.84 -7.33 -24.54
N ARG A 521 0.24 -8.00 -23.55
CA ARG A 521 -0.30 -7.43 -22.30
C ARG A 521 0.53 -6.29 -21.72
N ASP A 522 1.86 -6.43 -21.64
CA ASP A 522 2.73 -5.44 -21.01
C ASP A 522 2.75 -4.08 -21.74
N LEU A 523 2.63 -4.10 -23.07
CA LEU A 523 2.53 -2.87 -23.87
C LEU A 523 1.12 -2.30 -23.82
N ALA A 524 0.09 -3.14 -23.94
CA ALA A 524 -1.31 -2.73 -23.84
C ALA A 524 -1.62 -2.06 -22.49
N ARG A 525 -1.02 -2.56 -21.40
CA ARG A 525 -1.09 -1.95 -20.07
C ARG A 525 -0.57 -0.51 -20.01
N GLN A 526 0.46 -0.20 -20.80
CA GLN A 526 0.97 1.18 -20.87
C GLN A 526 -0.02 2.14 -21.54
N VAL A 527 -0.93 1.63 -22.38
CA VAL A 527 -1.97 2.41 -23.06
C VAL A 527 -3.15 2.68 -22.13
N ILE A 528 -3.70 1.65 -21.48
CA ILE A 528 -4.92 1.75 -20.65
C ILE A 528 -4.69 2.39 -19.27
N GLY A 529 -3.44 2.52 -18.82
CA GLY A 529 -3.09 3.12 -17.53
C GLY A 529 -3.23 4.65 -17.46
N VAL A 530 -3.80 5.30 -18.48
CA VAL A 530 -3.89 6.76 -18.58
C VAL A 530 -5.33 7.21 -18.36
N PRO A 531 -5.60 8.13 -17.40
CA PRO A 531 -6.93 8.71 -17.24
C PRO A 531 -7.19 9.78 -18.32
N PRO A 532 -8.46 9.99 -18.75
CA PRO A 532 -8.80 10.95 -19.80
C PRO A 532 -8.33 12.39 -19.55
N LEU A 533 -8.29 12.83 -18.28
CA LEU A 533 -7.87 14.17 -17.90
C LEU A 533 -6.36 14.41 -18.02
N GLN A 534 -5.55 13.36 -18.13
CA GLN A 534 -4.13 13.47 -18.47
C GLN A 534 -3.89 13.57 -19.98
N VAL A 535 -4.93 13.41 -20.81
CA VAL A 535 -4.88 13.56 -22.27
C VAL A 535 -5.48 14.91 -22.67
N GLU A 536 -4.75 15.63 -23.52
CA GLU A 536 -5.21 16.90 -24.09
C GLU A 536 -6.55 16.71 -24.81
N GLU A 537 -7.49 17.64 -24.62
CA GLU A 537 -8.90 17.51 -25.04
C GLU A 537 -9.06 17.08 -26.51
N ARG A 538 -8.31 17.70 -27.42
CA ARG A 538 -8.36 17.39 -28.87
C ARG A 538 -7.96 15.96 -29.24
N PHE A 539 -7.32 15.21 -28.33
CA PHE A 539 -6.85 13.84 -28.59
C PHE A 539 -7.65 12.76 -27.85
N ARG A 540 -8.62 13.13 -27.01
CA ARG A 540 -9.32 12.16 -26.17
C ARG A 540 -10.10 11.12 -26.97
N ALA A 541 -10.81 11.53 -28.04
CA ALA A 541 -11.50 10.61 -28.97
C ALA A 541 -10.55 9.56 -29.55
N ARG A 542 -9.42 10.01 -30.08
CA ARG A 542 -8.42 9.11 -30.65
C ARG A 542 -7.79 8.20 -29.59
N TYR A 543 -7.54 8.70 -28.39
CA TYR A 543 -6.97 7.88 -27.31
C TYR A 543 -8.00 6.87 -26.76
N ALA A 544 -9.28 7.24 -26.69
CA ALA A 544 -10.36 6.35 -26.29
C ALA A 544 -10.46 5.11 -27.21
N ALA A 545 -10.28 5.31 -28.53
CA ALA A 545 -10.24 4.22 -29.50
C ALA A 545 -9.10 3.21 -29.24
N LEU A 546 -7.97 3.65 -28.69
CA LEU A 546 -6.87 2.77 -28.29
C LEU A 546 -7.23 1.93 -27.06
N VAL A 547 -7.87 2.54 -26.06
CA VAL A 547 -8.33 1.82 -24.86
C VAL A 547 -9.38 0.77 -25.23
N LEU A 548 -10.30 1.12 -26.13
CA LEU A 548 -11.31 0.21 -26.65
C LEU A 548 -10.69 -0.97 -27.41
N ARG A 549 -9.62 -0.72 -28.17
CA ARG A 549 -8.86 -1.76 -28.88
C ARG A 549 -8.27 -2.79 -27.91
N VAL A 550 -7.70 -2.34 -26.79
CA VAL A 550 -7.21 -3.27 -25.74
C VAL A 550 -8.35 -4.09 -25.13
N ALA A 551 -9.51 -3.49 -24.89
CA ALA A 551 -10.67 -4.23 -24.37
C ALA A 551 -11.22 -5.28 -25.35
N ARG A 552 -10.92 -5.15 -26.65
CA ARG A 552 -11.28 -6.13 -27.70
C ARG A 552 -10.17 -7.14 -27.99
N SER A 553 -9.06 -7.10 -27.25
CA SER A 553 -7.94 -8.02 -27.44
C SER A 553 -8.35 -9.48 -27.21
N SER A 554 -7.72 -10.38 -27.96
CA SER A 554 -7.81 -11.83 -27.74
C SER A 554 -7.08 -12.28 -26.46
N ASP A 555 -6.20 -11.45 -25.90
CA ASP A 555 -5.55 -11.69 -24.61
C ASP A 555 -6.52 -11.43 -23.45
N ALA A 556 -6.91 -12.50 -22.76
CA ALA A 556 -7.89 -12.45 -21.67
C ALA A 556 -7.44 -11.57 -20.49
N GLU A 557 -6.14 -11.50 -20.20
CA GLU A 557 -5.60 -10.69 -19.11
C GLU A 557 -5.54 -9.20 -19.48
N ALA A 558 -5.20 -8.89 -20.74
CA ALA A 558 -5.24 -7.52 -21.25
C ALA A 558 -6.68 -6.99 -21.27
N ARG A 559 -7.63 -7.81 -21.75
CA ARG A 559 -9.06 -7.50 -21.75
C ARG A 559 -9.60 -7.28 -20.34
N ALA A 560 -9.33 -8.18 -19.40
CA ALA A 560 -9.80 -8.05 -18.01
C ALA A 560 -9.27 -6.77 -17.34
N ALA A 561 -8.02 -6.38 -17.63
CA ALA A 561 -7.44 -5.14 -17.11
C ALA A 561 -8.09 -3.87 -17.70
N ALA A 562 -8.65 -3.94 -18.92
CA ALA A 562 -9.25 -2.80 -19.60
C ALA A 562 -10.71 -2.52 -19.16
N LEU A 563 -11.49 -3.54 -18.80
CA LEU A 563 -12.93 -3.37 -18.48
C LEU A 563 -13.22 -2.27 -17.45
N PRO A 564 -12.51 -2.18 -16.30
CA PRO A 564 -12.81 -1.18 -15.28
C PRO A 564 -12.51 0.26 -15.70
N VAL A 565 -11.65 0.46 -16.72
CA VAL A 565 -11.23 1.81 -17.14
C VAL A 565 -12.11 2.38 -18.27
N LEU A 566 -12.79 1.52 -19.03
CA LEU A 566 -13.61 1.90 -20.18
C LEU A 566 -14.65 3.00 -19.89
N PRO A 567 -15.38 2.99 -18.76
CA PRO A 567 -16.43 3.98 -18.54
C PRO A 567 -15.93 5.42 -18.50
N THR A 568 -14.69 5.63 -18.05
CA THR A 568 -14.07 6.96 -18.02
C THR A 568 -13.81 7.50 -19.43
N TRP A 569 -13.67 6.62 -20.42
CA TRP A 569 -13.40 6.96 -21.82
C TRP A 569 -14.65 7.03 -22.69
N ALA A 570 -15.79 6.57 -22.18
CA ALA A 570 -17.03 6.44 -22.93
C ALA A 570 -17.56 7.75 -23.57
N PRO A 571 -17.39 8.96 -22.98
CA PRO A 571 -17.75 10.23 -23.66
C PRO A 571 -17.02 10.47 -24.98
N TRP A 572 -15.91 9.76 -25.21
CA TRP A 572 -15.05 9.89 -26.38
C TRP A 572 -14.99 8.61 -27.24
N ALA A 573 -15.64 7.53 -26.79
CA ALA A 573 -15.76 6.25 -27.50
C ALA A 573 -17.18 5.69 -27.28
N PRO A 574 -18.16 6.06 -28.13
CA PRO A 574 -19.57 5.70 -27.94
C PRO A 574 -19.84 4.19 -28.04
N GLU A 575 -18.89 3.39 -28.53
CA GLU A 575 -19.00 1.93 -28.63
C GLU A 575 -18.70 1.20 -27.31
N VAL A 576 -18.17 1.91 -26.29
CA VAL A 576 -17.84 1.33 -24.99
C VAL A 576 -18.99 0.54 -24.36
N PRO A 577 -20.23 1.08 -24.28
CA PRO A 577 -21.35 0.35 -23.71
C PRO A 577 -21.64 -0.97 -24.43
N ALA A 578 -21.48 -1.02 -25.76
CA ALA A 578 -21.78 -2.22 -26.54
C ALA A 578 -20.78 -3.35 -26.25
N VAL A 579 -19.50 -3.00 -26.06
CA VAL A 579 -18.46 -3.97 -25.66
C VAL A 579 -18.74 -4.52 -24.26
N LEU A 580 -19.12 -3.66 -23.32
CA LEU A 580 -19.45 -4.07 -21.95
C LEU A 580 -20.68 -4.97 -21.92
N ALA A 581 -21.73 -4.63 -22.67
CA ALA A 581 -22.94 -5.45 -22.81
C ALA A 581 -22.61 -6.86 -23.33
N GLY A 582 -21.76 -6.98 -24.36
CA GLY A 582 -21.36 -8.29 -24.89
C GLY A 582 -20.68 -9.20 -23.86
N VAL A 583 -19.86 -8.64 -22.96
CA VAL A 583 -19.24 -9.41 -21.86
C VAL A 583 -20.27 -9.80 -20.79
N VAL A 584 -21.27 -8.95 -20.55
CA VAL A 584 -22.36 -9.23 -19.60
C VAL A 584 -23.30 -10.32 -20.12
N THR A 585 -23.48 -10.47 -21.42
CA THR A 585 -24.36 -11.49 -22.01
C THR A 585 -23.67 -12.83 -22.29
N ASP A 586 -22.33 -12.90 -22.22
CA ASP A 586 -21.55 -14.14 -22.38
C ASP A 586 -21.67 -15.06 -21.14
N LEU A 587 -22.58 -16.04 -21.20
CA LEU A 587 -22.87 -16.96 -20.09
C LEU A 587 -21.81 -18.05 -19.88
N ASP A 588 -20.88 -18.24 -20.83
CA ASP A 588 -19.83 -19.26 -20.72
C ASP A 588 -18.63 -18.76 -19.91
N SER A 589 -18.42 -17.44 -19.86
CA SER A 589 -17.34 -16.79 -19.11
C SER A 589 -17.77 -16.39 -17.69
N THR A 590 -17.03 -16.85 -16.67
CA THR A 590 -17.34 -16.59 -15.24
C THR A 590 -16.58 -15.44 -14.56
N PRO A 591 -15.32 -15.08 -14.89
CA PRO A 591 -14.55 -14.17 -14.04
C PRO A 591 -14.78 -12.67 -14.32
N ALA A 592 -15.25 -12.28 -15.52
CA ALA A 592 -15.21 -10.88 -15.98
C ALA A 592 -16.56 -10.13 -15.95
N TRP A 593 -17.70 -10.84 -15.94
CA TRP A 593 -19.01 -10.23 -16.19
C TRP A 593 -19.43 -9.21 -15.11
N ARG A 594 -19.07 -9.42 -13.84
CA ARG A 594 -19.41 -8.47 -12.76
C ARG A 594 -18.72 -7.11 -12.94
N SER A 595 -17.45 -7.14 -13.35
CA SER A 595 -16.69 -5.92 -13.64
C SER A 595 -17.27 -5.18 -14.86
N ALA A 596 -17.65 -5.93 -15.91
CA ALA A 596 -18.29 -5.36 -17.08
C ALA A 596 -19.67 -4.75 -16.77
N LEU A 597 -20.49 -5.43 -15.96
CA LEU A 597 -21.81 -4.94 -15.54
C LEU A 597 -21.72 -3.62 -14.77
N GLY A 598 -20.85 -3.55 -13.76
CA GLY A 598 -20.63 -2.30 -13.01
C GLY A 598 -20.17 -1.15 -13.92
N SER A 599 -19.32 -1.47 -14.89
CA SER A 599 -18.82 -0.51 -15.88
C SER A 599 -19.93 -0.02 -16.83
N LEU A 600 -20.84 -0.91 -17.28
CA LEU A 600 -21.97 -0.55 -18.14
C LEU A 600 -22.95 0.37 -17.41
N ILE A 601 -23.30 0.04 -16.16
CA ILE A 601 -24.17 0.89 -15.33
C ILE A 601 -23.54 2.26 -15.08
N TYR A 602 -22.22 2.33 -14.85
CA TYR A 602 -21.53 3.59 -14.71
C TYR A 602 -21.64 4.45 -15.98
N CYS A 603 -21.54 3.85 -17.17
CA CYS A 603 -21.70 4.58 -18.44
C CYS A 603 -23.08 5.26 -18.50
N VAL A 604 -24.15 4.54 -18.13
CA VAL A 604 -25.52 5.07 -18.20
C VAL A 604 -25.78 6.16 -17.17
N THR A 605 -25.26 6.00 -15.96
CA THR A 605 -25.64 6.81 -14.80
C THR A 605 -24.74 8.03 -14.57
N ALA A 606 -23.43 7.89 -14.84
CA ALA A 606 -22.48 9.00 -14.69
C ALA A 606 -22.05 9.58 -16.05
N GLY A 607 -22.12 8.80 -17.12
CA GLY A 607 -21.69 9.20 -18.46
C GLY A 607 -22.82 9.59 -19.42
N ASP A 608 -24.09 9.43 -19.02
CA ASP A 608 -25.28 9.71 -19.85
C ASP A 608 -25.35 8.97 -21.20
N ILE A 609 -24.67 7.81 -21.31
CA ILE A 609 -24.55 7.01 -22.54
C ILE A 609 -24.70 5.50 -22.26
N GLY A 610 -25.10 4.71 -23.25
CA GLY A 610 -25.19 3.25 -23.09
C GLY A 610 -26.56 2.70 -22.71
N ALA A 611 -27.60 3.54 -22.70
CA ALA A 611 -28.97 3.12 -22.35
C ALA A 611 -29.52 2.05 -23.32
N ALA A 612 -29.23 2.17 -24.62
CA ALA A 612 -29.70 1.20 -25.62
C ALA A 612 -29.02 -0.17 -25.46
N GLU A 613 -27.74 -0.18 -25.08
CA GLU A 613 -26.94 -1.38 -24.86
C GLU A 613 -27.30 -2.07 -23.55
N LEU A 614 -27.60 -1.30 -22.51
CA LEU A 614 -28.16 -1.81 -21.27
C LEU A 614 -29.49 -2.53 -21.51
N ARG A 615 -30.38 -1.91 -22.30
CA ARG A 615 -31.64 -2.52 -22.76
C ARG A 615 -31.40 -3.83 -23.51
N ALA A 616 -30.54 -3.82 -24.53
CA ALA A 616 -30.26 -4.99 -25.34
C ALA A 616 -29.65 -6.15 -24.52
N ALA A 617 -28.81 -5.82 -23.53
CA ALA A 617 -28.28 -6.81 -22.60
C ALA A 617 -29.39 -7.44 -21.74
N ALA A 618 -30.35 -6.63 -21.26
CA ALA A 618 -31.50 -7.14 -20.54
C ALA A 618 -32.35 -8.07 -21.42
N ASP A 619 -32.70 -7.67 -22.65
CA ASP A 619 -33.44 -8.51 -23.60
C ASP A 619 -32.73 -9.85 -23.87
N SER A 620 -31.42 -9.81 -24.09
CA SER A 620 -30.63 -11.01 -24.35
C SER A 620 -30.58 -11.96 -23.16
N LEU A 621 -30.46 -11.44 -21.93
CA LEU A 621 -30.46 -12.27 -20.73
C LEU A 621 -31.88 -12.81 -20.44
N SER A 622 -32.92 -12.03 -20.72
CA SER A 622 -34.33 -12.44 -20.58
C SER A 622 -34.69 -13.59 -21.52
N ALA A 623 -34.09 -13.62 -22.73
CA ALA A 623 -34.30 -14.68 -23.71
C ALA A 623 -33.43 -15.93 -23.46
N ALA A 624 -32.45 -15.88 -22.56
CA ALA A 624 -31.54 -16.99 -22.31
C ALA A 624 -32.23 -18.13 -21.51
N PRO A 625 -31.85 -19.40 -21.71
CA PRO A 625 -32.48 -20.51 -21.03
C PRO A 625 -32.17 -20.49 -19.52
N ALA A 626 -33.16 -20.92 -18.73
CA ALA A 626 -33.08 -21.03 -17.27
C ALA A 626 -32.28 -22.28 -16.83
N VAL A 627 -31.03 -22.40 -17.26
CA VAL A 627 -30.14 -23.52 -16.93
C VAL A 627 -28.72 -23.06 -16.64
N PRO A 628 -27.96 -23.79 -15.79
CA PRO A 628 -28.43 -24.86 -14.90
C PRO A 628 -29.40 -24.34 -13.82
N ASP A 629 -30.34 -25.16 -13.36
CA ASP A 629 -31.34 -24.85 -12.31
C ASP A 629 -31.01 -25.66 -11.05
N ALA A 630 -30.78 -24.97 -9.93
CA ALA A 630 -30.32 -25.50 -8.65
C ALA A 630 -29.01 -26.32 -8.73
N GLY A 631 -28.08 -25.93 -9.59
CA GLY A 631 -26.77 -26.57 -9.69
C GLY A 631 -25.84 -26.22 -8.52
N ALA A 632 -25.00 -27.18 -8.10
CA ALA A 632 -24.15 -27.05 -6.92
C ALA A 632 -23.13 -25.90 -6.99
N GLU A 633 -22.69 -25.54 -8.20
CA GLU A 633 -21.69 -24.47 -8.43
C GLU A 633 -22.25 -23.30 -9.24
N ARG A 634 -23.27 -23.56 -10.06
CA ARG A 634 -23.91 -22.58 -10.94
C ARG A 634 -25.41 -22.79 -10.90
N ASP A 635 -26.13 -21.70 -10.82
CA ASP A 635 -27.59 -21.69 -10.74
C ASP A 635 -28.14 -20.45 -11.46
N LEU A 636 -29.03 -20.66 -12.43
CA LEU A 636 -29.74 -19.65 -13.21
C LEU A 636 -28.88 -18.43 -13.59
N PRO A 637 -27.73 -18.61 -14.29
CA PRO A 637 -26.75 -17.54 -14.50
C PRO A 637 -27.32 -16.30 -15.21
N ALA A 638 -28.25 -16.48 -16.15
CA ALA A 638 -28.93 -15.37 -16.81
C ALA A 638 -29.80 -14.56 -15.84
N LEU A 639 -30.57 -15.24 -14.99
CA LEU A 639 -31.40 -14.62 -13.96
C LEU A 639 -30.54 -13.93 -12.90
N GLN A 640 -29.43 -14.55 -12.46
CA GLN A 640 -28.50 -13.92 -11.52
C GLN A 640 -27.88 -12.63 -12.08
N ARG A 641 -27.58 -12.59 -13.39
CA ARG A 641 -27.08 -11.38 -14.05
C ARG A 641 -28.16 -10.30 -14.20
N LEU A 642 -29.39 -10.68 -14.53
CA LEU A 642 -30.54 -9.75 -14.53
C LEU A 642 -30.81 -9.19 -13.14
N ALA A 643 -30.79 -10.02 -12.10
CA ALA A 643 -30.95 -9.59 -10.72
C ALA A 643 -29.79 -8.66 -10.27
N ALA A 644 -28.55 -8.99 -10.63
CA ALA A 644 -27.40 -8.12 -10.36
C ALA A 644 -27.50 -6.78 -11.11
N LEU A 645 -28.06 -6.77 -12.32
CA LEU A 645 -28.31 -5.57 -13.11
C LEU A 645 -29.36 -4.69 -12.43
N VAL A 646 -30.51 -5.24 -12.03
CA VAL A 646 -31.54 -4.51 -11.28
C VAL A 646 -30.97 -3.96 -9.97
N GLY A 647 -30.22 -4.77 -9.23
CA GLY A 647 -29.54 -4.36 -8.00
C GLY A 647 -28.56 -3.20 -8.21
N ALA A 648 -27.78 -3.23 -9.30
CA ALA A 648 -26.85 -2.16 -9.64
C ALA A 648 -27.55 -0.85 -10.01
N VAL A 649 -28.67 -0.90 -10.77
CA VAL A 649 -29.47 0.29 -11.11
C VAL A 649 -30.13 0.88 -9.85
N ARG A 650 -30.69 0.04 -8.99
CA ARG A 650 -31.24 0.46 -7.70
C ARG A 650 -30.20 1.15 -6.82
N ALA A 651 -28.99 0.57 -6.73
CA ALA A 651 -27.88 1.19 -6.02
C ALA A 651 -27.52 2.56 -6.61
N ALA A 652 -27.48 2.70 -7.94
CA ALA A 652 -27.27 3.98 -8.59
C ALA A 652 -28.39 5.00 -8.26
N SER A 653 -29.66 4.61 -8.35
CA SER A 653 -30.82 5.46 -8.00
C SER A 653 -30.77 5.97 -6.57
N SER A 654 -30.25 5.16 -5.65
CA SER A 654 -30.08 5.55 -4.25
C SER A 654 -28.97 6.58 -4.03
N THR A 655 -27.92 6.57 -4.86
CA THR A 655 -26.83 7.56 -4.81
C THR A 655 -27.14 8.85 -5.56
N GLY A 656 -28.07 8.81 -6.52
CA GLY A 656 -28.53 9.97 -7.27
C GLY A 656 -29.70 9.61 -8.17
N ARG A 657 -30.92 9.92 -7.73
CA ARG A 657 -32.17 9.55 -8.42
C ARG A 657 -32.21 10.03 -9.87
N ASP A 658 -31.91 11.31 -10.10
CA ASP A 658 -31.95 11.90 -11.44
C ASP A 658 -30.95 11.25 -12.40
N ARG A 659 -29.78 10.83 -11.88
CA ARG A 659 -28.72 10.17 -12.66
C ARG A 659 -29.10 8.76 -13.08
N ALA A 660 -29.88 8.05 -12.26
CA ALA A 660 -30.27 6.69 -12.55
C ALA A 660 -31.57 6.58 -13.35
N GLU A 661 -32.37 7.64 -13.44
CA GLU A 661 -33.64 7.68 -14.19
C GLU A 661 -33.47 7.20 -15.64
N ARG A 662 -32.33 7.51 -16.26
CA ARG A 662 -31.99 7.03 -17.61
C ARG A 662 -31.84 5.51 -17.68
N ALA A 663 -31.21 4.89 -16.70
CA ALA A 663 -31.07 3.44 -16.62
C ALA A 663 -32.43 2.77 -16.34
N VAL A 664 -33.27 3.39 -15.52
CA VAL A 664 -34.64 2.92 -15.26
C VAL A 664 -35.47 2.91 -16.53
N ARG A 665 -35.54 4.04 -17.24
CA ARG A 665 -36.27 4.14 -18.52
C ARG A 665 -35.74 3.17 -19.58
N ALA A 666 -34.44 2.89 -19.58
CA ALA A 666 -33.84 1.95 -20.52
C ALA A 666 -34.32 0.51 -20.31
N LEU A 667 -34.68 0.15 -19.09
CA LEU A 667 -35.08 -1.21 -18.70
C LEU A 667 -36.61 -1.40 -18.68
N ASP A 668 -37.39 -0.34 -18.85
CA ASP A 668 -38.85 -0.40 -18.85
C ASP A 668 -39.36 -1.28 -20.00
N GLY A 669 -40.09 -2.35 -19.66
CA GLY A 669 -40.59 -3.34 -20.62
C GLY A 669 -39.57 -4.40 -21.08
N HIS A 670 -38.33 -4.40 -20.57
CA HIS A 670 -37.24 -5.28 -21.03
C HIS A 670 -36.79 -6.33 -19.98
N LEU A 671 -37.39 -6.28 -18.79
CA LEU A 671 -37.12 -7.20 -17.70
C LEU A 671 -38.27 -8.21 -17.57
N PRO A 672 -37.99 -9.47 -17.22
CA PRO A 672 -39.05 -10.42 -16.89
C PRO A 672 -39.67 -10.05 -15.54
N GLU A 673 -40.94 -10.38 -15.35
CA GLU A 673 -41.53 -10.35 -14.01
C GLU A 673 -40.88 -11.45 -13.15
N PRO A 674 -40.61 -11.18 -11.85
CA PRO A 674 -41.00 -10.00 -11.06
C PRO A 674 -39.96 -8.86 -11.03
N LEU A 675 -38.84 -8.98 -11.75
CA LEU A 675 -37.74 -8.00 -11.71
C LEU A 675 -38.16 -6.63 -12.27
N ALA A 676 -39.07 -6.61 -13.26
CA ALA A 676 -39.64 -5.38 -13.78
C ALA A 676 -40.45 -4.62 -12.73
N ALA A 677 -41.38 -5.30 -12.04
CA ALA A 677 -42.16 -4.72 -10.95
C ALA A 677 -41.26 -4.22 -9.80
N GLU A 678 -40.22 -4.98 -9.42
CA GLU A 678 -39.25 -4.54 -8.39
C GLU A 678 -38.57 -3.23 -8.77
N LEU A 679 -38.08 -3.11 -10.01
CA LEU A 679 -37.38 -1.91 -10.46
C LEU A 679 -38.31 -0.69 -10.50
N ILE A 680 -39.53 -0.83 -11.03
CA ILE A 680 -40.55 0.24 -11.05
C ILE A 680 -40.85 0.71 -9.63
N ALA A 681 -41.08 -0.23 -8.71
CA ALA A 681 -41.37 0.07 -7.32
C ALA A 681 -40.22 0.83 -6.63
N ALA A 682 -38.99 0.33 -6.75
CA ALA A 682 -37.80 0.91 -6.11
C ALA A 682 -37.38 2.28 -6.65
N THR A 683 -37.93 2.68 -7.80
CA THR A 683 -37.56 3.92 -8.50
C THR A 683 -38.73 4.86 -8.76
N LEU A 684 -39.90 4.56 -8.21
CA LEU A 684 -41.11 5.38 -8.33
C LEU A 684 -40.90 6.79 -7.77
N ARG A 685 -41.43 7.76 -8.51
CA ARG A 685 -41.47 9.18 -8.13
C ARG A 685 -42.85 9.56 -7.60
N TRP A 686 -42.96 9.79 -6.29
CA TRP A 686 -44.23 10.20 -5.66
C TRP A 686 -44.63 11.64 -5.97
N ASP A 687 -43.67 12.48 -6.37
CA ASP A 687 -43.89 13.85 -6.83
C ASP A 687 -44.39 13.91 -8.29
N ALA A 688 -44.39 12.79 -9.01
CA ALA A 688 -44.83 12.74 -10.40
C ALA A 688 -46.37 12.82 -10.50
N PRO A 689 -46.93 13.62 -11.43
CA PRO A 689 -48.38 13.77 -11.60
C PRO A 689 -49.12 12.45 -11.87
N ASP A 690 -48.43 11.45 -12.41
CA ASP A 690 -48.96 10.13 -12.75
C ASP A 690 -48.60 9.05 -11.72
N ALA A 691 -48.00 9.41 -10.59
CA ALA A 691 -47.62 8.46 -9.53
C ALA A 691 -48.77 7.55 -9.12
N ALA A 692 -49.99 8.09 -8.95
CA ALA A 692 -51.17 7.30 -8.63
C ALA A 692 -51.46 6.20 -9.68
N ARG A 693 -51.37 6.55 -10.97
CA ARG A 693 -51.61 5.62 -12.08
C ARG A 693 -50.51 4.58 -12.20
N ALA A 694 -49.26 4.99 -12.01
CA ALA A 694 -48.10 4.10 -12.04
C ALA A 694 -48.17 3.05 -10.92
N VAL A 695 -48.60 3.48 -9.73
CA VAL A 695 -48.82 2.61 -8.57
C VAL A 695 -50.00 1.66 -8.78
N ASP A 696 -51.11 2.15 -9.34
CA ASP A 696 -52.25 1.31 -9.70
C ASP A 696 -51.87 0.24 -10.74
N ALA A 697 -51.14 0.63 -11.79
CA ALA A 697 -50.66 -0.28 -12.82
C ALA A 697 -49.65 -1.31 -12.26
N LEU A 698 -48.82 -0.90 -11.29
CA LEU A 698 -47.91 -1.80 -10.59
C LEU A 698 -48.68 -2.84 -9.77
N ALA A 699 -49.77 -2.45 -9.11
CA ALA A 699 -50.64 -3.38 -8.39
C ALA A 699 -51.32 -4.37 -9.37
N ASP A 700 -51.83 -3.88 -10.51
CA ASP A 700 -52.48 -4.72 -11.52
C ASP A 700 -51.53 -5.76 -12.14
N ARG A 701 -50.25 -5.41 -12.32
CA ARG A 701 -49.21 -6.30 -12.86
C ARG A 701 -48.74 -7.36 -11.86
N THR A 702 -48.93 -7.12 -10.57
CA THR A 702 -48.36 -7.96 -9.52
C THR A 702 -49.33 -9.04 -9.09
N THR A 703 -49.15 -10.24 -9.62
CA THR A 703 -50.01 -11.39 -9.29
C THR A 703 -49.42 -12.22 -8.15
N GLY A 704 -50.23 -12.48 -7.12
CA GLY A 704 -49.85 -13.34 -6.00
C GLY A 704 -49.30 -12.55 -4.81
N VAL A 705 -49.68 -12.98 -3.61
CA VAL A 705 -49.42 -12.27 -2.35
C VAL A 705 -47.92 -12.06 -2.08
N LEU A 706 -47.08 -13.07 -2.34
CA LEU A 706 -45.63 -12.97 -2.09
C LEU A 706 -44.91 -12.03 -3.07
N ALA A 707 -45.32 -12.03 -4.35
CA ALA A 707 -44.81 -11.07 -5.31
C ALA A 707 -45.26 -9.64 -4.93
N ALA A 708 -46.52 -9.47 -4.51
CA ALA A 708 -47.04 -8.20 -4.02
C ALA A 708 -46.28 -7.69 -2.79
N GLN A 709 -45.91 -8.58 -1.85
CA GLN A 709 -45.09 -8.20 -0.70
C GLN A 709 -43.66 -7.79 -1.10
N HIS A 710 -43.00 -8.53 -2.00
CA HIS A 710 -41.66 -8.19 -2.50
C HIS A 710 -41.64 -6.82 -3.17
N VAL A 711 -42.63 -6.55 -4.04
CA VAL A 711 -42.81 -5.28 -4.73
C VAL A 711 -43.19 -4.16 -3.74
N ALA A 712 -44.06 -4.42 -2.77
CA ALA A 712 -44.41 -3.45 -1.71
C ALA A 712 -43.19 -3.03 -0.89
N ALA A 713 -42.28 -3.97 -0.58
CA ALA A 713 -41.06 -3.69 0.15
C ALA A 713 -40.11 -2.81 -0.67
N ALA A 714 -39.97 -3.07 -1.97
CA ALA A 714 -39.23 -2.20 -2.89
C ALA A 714 -39.86 -0.80 -3.00
N LEU A 715 -41.19 -0.72 -3.05
CA LEU A 715 -41.97 0.53 -3.12
C LEU A 715 -41.79 1.41 -1.87
N ALA A 716 -41.70 0.78 -0.70
CA ALA A 716 -41.48 1.46 0.59
C ALA A 716 -39.99 1.68 0.92
N ALA A 717 -39.06 1.14 0.11
CA ALA A 717 -37.63 1.27 0.36
C ALA A 717 -37.15 2.70 0.05
N ASP A 718 -36.90 3.50 1.10
CA ASP A 718 -36.19 4.79 1.01
C ASP A 718 -34.78 4.63 1.62
N PRO A 719 -33.80 4.13 0.86
CA PRO A 719 -32.51 3.68 1.39
C PRO A 719 -31.67 4.77 2.06
N PHE A 720 -31.98 6.07 1.88
CA PHE A 720 -31.20 7.15 2.48
C PHE A 720 -32.02 8.28 3.12
N GLY A 721 -33.35 8.23 3.13
CA GLY A 721 -34.18 9.11 3.98
C GLY A 721 -34.10 10.60 3.69
N ARG A 722 -33.41 11.03 2.62
CA ARG A 722 -32.88 12.41 2.57
C ARG A 722 -33.46 13.35 1.52
N GLU A 723 -34.22 12.94 0.51
CA GLU A 723 -34.37 13.91 -0.61
C GLU A 723 -35.57 13.79 -1.57
N GLY A 724 -36.68 13.08 -1.29
CA GLY A 724 -37.66 12.81 -2.36
C GLY A 724 -39.13 12.98 -2.05
N SER A 725 -39.61 12.36 -0.98
CA SER A 725 -41.06 12.27 -0.75
C SER A 725 -41.37 12.33 0.72
N THR A 726 -42.30 13.22 1.08
CA THR A 726 -42.81 13.41 2.42
C THR A 726 -43.91 12.38 2.70
N PRO A 727 -44.02 11.88 3.94
CA PRO A 727 -45.17 11.07 4.34
C PRO A 727 -46.52 11.70 4.00
N GLU A 728 -46.62 13.02 4.03
CA GLU A 728 -47.81 13.78 3.64
C GLU A 728 -48.16 13.61 2.16
N GLU A 729 -47.18 13.59 1.26
CA GLU A 729 -47.38 13.34 -0.18
C GLU A 729 -47.80 11.89 -0.47
N ILE A 730 -47.34 10.93 0.35
CA ILE A 730 -47.55 9.50 0.12
C ILE A 730 -48.90 9.01 0.68
N LEU A 731 -49.36 9.58 1.80
CA LEU A 731 -50.59 9.16 2.48
C LEU A 731 -51.82 9.08 1.53
N PRO A 732 -52.10 10.06 0.64
CA PRO A 732 -53.22 9.98 -0.30
C PRO A 732 -53.13 8.78 -1.25
N HIS A 733 -51.92 8.41 -1.70
CA HIS A 733 -51.72 7.26 -2.56
C HIS A 733 -51.89 5.95 -1.80
N ALA A 734 -51.45 5.89 -0.54
CA ALA A 734 -51.64 4.73 0.32
C ALA A 734 -53.12 4.49 0.65
N VAL A 735 -53.90 5.56 0.89
CA VAL A 735 -55.36 5.47 1.07
C VAL A 735 -56.03 4.96 -0.20
N ARG A 736 -55.69 5.54 -1.36
CA ARG A 736 -56.21 5.08 -2.66
C ARG A 736 -55.95 3.60 -2.88
N LEU A 737 -54.73 3.14 -2.61
CA LEU A 737 -54.34 1.76 -2.73
C LEU A 737 -55.14 0.82 -1.81
N ALA A 738 -55.45 1.27 -0.59
CA ALA A 738 -56.32 0.53 0.33
C ALA A 738 -57.77 0.43 -0.16
N ASP A 739 -58.28 1.50 -0.76
CA ASP A 739 -59.66 1.57 -1.26
C ASP A 739 -59.89 0.70 -2.51
N ARG A 740 -58.83 0.22 -3.18
CA ARG A 740 -58.93 -0.71 -4.31
C ARG A 740 -59.54 -2.06 -3.92
N GLY A 741 -59.38 -2.48 -2.67
CA GLY A 741 -59.92 -3.73 -2.13
C GLY A 741 -59.20 -5.02 -2.57
N ASP A 742 -58.25 -4.93 -3.51
CA ASP A 742 -57.45 -6.07 -3.95
C ASP A 742 -56.22 -6.33 -3.05
N ALA A 743 -55.68 -7.55 -3.11
CA ALA A 743 -54.58 -7.96 -2.25
C ALA A 743 -53.28 -7.16 -2.50
N ALA A 744 -52.97 -6.82 -3.76
CA ALA A 744 -51.75 -6.10 -4.09
C ALA A 744 -51.81 -4.65 -3.61
N GLY A 745 -52.93 -3.96 -3.86
CA GLY A 745 -53.16 -2.60 -3.38
C GLY A 745 -53.15 -2.51 -1.86
N GLY A 746 -53.83 -3.42 -1.18
CA GLY A 746 -53.82 -3.49 0.28
C GLY A 746 -52.41 -3.72 0.87
N LEU A 747 -51.61 -4.62 0.29
CA LEU A 747 -50.24 -4.89 0.76
C LEU A 747 -49.29 -3.72 0.49
N PHE A 748 -49.45 -3.02 -0.64
CA PHE A 748 -48.68 -1.81 -0.92
C PHE A 748 -49.03 -0.71 0.09
N ALA A 749 -50.31 -0.50 0.37
CA ALA A 749 -50.78 0.46 1.37
C ALA A 749 -50.25 0.13 2.78
N CYS A 750 -50.19 -1.16 3.16
CA CYS A 750 -49.59 -1.60 4.42
C CYS A 750 -48.10 -1.21 4.52
N ALA A 751 -47.29 -1.51 3.50
CA ALA A 751 -45.86 -1.22 3.50
C ALA A 751 -45.57 0.29 3.58
N LEU A 752 -46.36 1.10 2.86
CA LEU A 752 -46.27 2.56 2.92
C LEU A 752 -46.68 3.10 4.29
N ALA A 753 -47.76 2.59 4.89
CA ALA A 753 -48.21 2.99 6.21
C ALA A 753 -47.18 2.67 7.30
N GLU A 754 -46.55 1.51 7.25
CA GLU A 754 -45.49 1.12 8.18
C GLU A 754 -44.27 2.03 8.08
N ARG A 755 -43.74 2.23 6.86
CA ARG A 755 -42.52 3.03 6.63
C ARG A 755 -42.73 4.50 6.99
N HIS A 756 -43.81 5.09 6.50
CA HIS A 756 -44.00 6.54 6.58
C HIS A 756 -44.73 6.94 7.85
N GLY A 757 -45.69 6.13 8.35
CA GLY A 757 -46.35 6.36 9.63
C GLY A 757 -45.38 6.33 10.81
N SER A 758 -44.46 5.36 10.84
CA SER A 758 -43.41 5.29 11.88
C SER A 758 -42.46 6.48 11.85
N ARG A 759 -42.04 6.92 10.65
CA ARG A 759 -41.15 8.07 10.45
C ARG A 759 -41.72 9.39 10.99
N VAL A 760 -43.04 9.55 11.01
CA VAL A 760 -43.73 10.76 11.52
C VAL A 760 -44.46 10.56 12.84
N GLY A 761 -44.21 9.45 13.56
CA GLY A 761 -44.81 9.23 14.88
C GLY A 761 -46.33 9.00 14.86
N TRP A 762 -46.85 8.38 13.81
CA TRP A 762 -48.24 7.90 13.70
C TRP A 762 -49.33 8.96 13.91
N PRO A 763 -49.40 10.01 13.07
CA PRO A 763 -50.52 10.95 13.12
C PRO A 763 -51.85 10.29 12.70
N ASP A 764 -52.97 10.96 12.96
CA ASP A 764 -54.32 10.36 12.83
C ASP A 764 -54.63 9.81 11.43
N GLY A 765 -54.16 10.46 10.36
CA GLY A 765 -54.38 9.99 8.99
C GLY A 765 -53.77 8.61 8.73
N TRP A 766 -52.51 8.40 9.14
CA TRP A 766 -51.85 7.11 9.04
C TRP A 766 -52.49 6.05 9.97
N ARG A 767 -52.94 6.45 11.16
CA ARG A 767 -53.68 5.56 12.07
C ARG A 767 -55.04 5.15 11.51
N ALA A 768 -55.76 6.05 10.85
CA ALA A 768 -57.05 5.77 10.22
C ALA A 768 -56.90 4.80 9.05
N LEU A 769 -55.95 5.06 8.15
CA LEU A 769 -55.57 4.14 7.08
C LEU A 769 -55.25 2.75 7.63
N LEU A 770 -54.45 2.67 8.69
CA LEU A 770 -54.09 1.41 9.30
C LEU A 770 -55.29 0.66 9.90
N ARG A 771 -56.24 1.36 10.53
CA ARG A 771 -57.48 0.73 11.02
C ARG A 771 -58.31 0.15 9.87
N ALA A 772 -58.42 0.88 8.76
CA ALA A 772 -59.13 0.40 7.57
C ALA A 772 -58.47 -0.87 7.01
N LEU A 773 -57.14 -0.87 6.86
CA LEU A 773 -56.37 -2.02 6.39
C LEU A 773 -56.49 -3.24 7.33
N ARG A 774 -56.61 -3.05 8.65
CA ARG A 774 -56.84 -4.16 9.62
C ARG A 774 -58.23 -4.80 9.53
N ALA A 775 -59.18 -4.08 8.94
CA ALA A 775 -60.55 -4.52 8.68
C ALA A 775 -60.75 -4.94 7.22
N HIS A 776 -59.68 -5.00 6.42
CA HIS A 776 -59.73 -5.36 5.01
C HIS A 776 -60.23 -6.80 4.78
N GLU A 777 -61.00 -7.03 3.71
CA GLU A 777 -61.63 -8.33 3.44
C GLU A 777 -60.61 -9.42 3.08
N CYS A 778 -59.54 -9.06 2.35
CA CYS A 778 -58.40 -9.95 2.12
C CYS A 778 -57.67 -10.24 3.44
N ALA A 779 -57.67 -11.51 3.85
CA ALA A 779 -57.05 -11.97 5.09
C ALA A 779 -55.55 -11.65 5.18
N ASP A 780 -54.82 -11.72 4.06
CA ASP A 780 -53.37 -11.43 4.02
C ASP A 780 -53.07 -9.94 4.23
N VAL A 781 -53.92 -9.04 3.72
CA VAL A 781 -53.81 -7.59 3.95
C VAL A 781 -54.12 -7.28 5.41
N ALA A 782 -55.21 -7.81 5.95
CA ALA A 782 -55.58 -7.62 7.36
C ALA A 782 -54.50 -8.18 8.30
N PHE A 783 -53.88 -9.31 7.94
CA PHE A 783 -52.74 -9.89 8.65
C PHE A 783 -51.54 -8.95 8.63
N ALA A 784 -51.10 -8.48 7.46
CA ALA A 784 -49.99 -7.53 7.33
C ALA A 784 -50.24 -6.24 8.11
N ALA A 785 -51.44 -5.65 8.01
CA ALA A 785 -51.82 -4.43 8.73
C ALA A 785 -51.86 -4.61 10.27
N ARG A 786 -52.11 -5.83 10.76
CA ARG A 786 -52.05 -6.13 12.19
C ARG A 786 -50.62 -6.32 12.70
N ALA A 787 -49.65 -6.61 11.84
CA ALA A 787 -48.25 -6.68 12.23
C ALA A 787 -47.65 -5.29 12.51
N VAL A 788 -48.16 -4.25 11.83
CA VAL A 788 -47.71 -2.86 12.00
C VAL A 788 -48.12 -2.30 13.38
N ARG A 789 -47.14 -1.80 14.14
CA ARG A 789 -47.32 -1.23 15.50
C ARG A 789 -47.19 0.28 15.50
N THR A 790 -48.10 0.96 16.20
CA THR A 790 -48.10 2.42 16.32
C THR A 790 -47.56 2.93 17.65
N ALA A 791 -47.42 2.04 18.63
CA ALA A 791 -46.88 2.26 19.96
C ALA A 791 -46.47 0.90 20.54
N ASP A 792 -45.48 0.90 21.42
CA ASP A 792 -45.08 -0.27 22.20
C ASP A 792 -45.92 -0.35 23.50
N GLU A 793 -46.09 -1.55 24.04
CA GLU A 793 -46.82 -1.82 25.30
C GLU A 793 -45.93 -1.65 26.53
#